data_AF-A0A0M9WW02-F1
#
_entry.id   AF-A0A0M9WW02-F1
#
_cell.length_a   1.000
_cell.length_b   1.000
_cell.length_c   1.000
_cell.angle_alpha   90.00
_cell.angle_beta   90.00
_cell.angle_gamma   90.00
#
_symmetry.space_group_name_H-M   'P 1'
#
loop_
_entity.id
_entity.type
_entity.pdbx_description
1 polymer ?
#
loop_
_entity_poly.entity_id
_entity_poly.type
_entity_poly.pdbx_seq_one_letter_code
_entity_poly.pdbx_strand_id
1 'polypeptide(L)'
;MYKKIGSFNFSTYSFIPEIDDLVDSFASKALDELKYSIYVQFILQNNEFEFANLEKNLVRDVVSKNIVFGLDIPSEMALMVLSQIFNIEIEEFLKVPFNELEKSRNKKVEILFEDFQIKDSAYESLNSISFPQNEVSNSYPRYYKLYRARNCILKKFNQRYYSHKTLTKLVQNIYEEFKQGLYTICLSKNHKKLSFNSLDNILNKVINEYINQILNSVKLGKTMEEGEQAAYKINSLLNTADIKSKVFNAYNFQFKTNFSDTLKFESYVSLAEELIKIIETYLKDIPLKIEKIHVERFSDYRMIVLGEIFGSFNNAPLLIGECIDAYDEKLKSETVKKVLEENLSISEFEIALRVQNIAIDEKIYKKPLLEDVEVLSHSMFLSWQSEIYDALGGHRKPTFVDISNNEKDNSTWFIVKGFSCGNKDTELAYSIGKDKLTRYLELLYYFVSPEDEYDFKIADPYVLYNKNSGNLLLGRKESGYKRAKKIDDFSNELFLFLNKLSSSQQKISNNIKSSIKLYYEFINTEDIFAKAKLLVSILEAIFAERESEKLSMYSAIIIAGTNYSSKAENITFKNMREILYWDLIEFIDAVRSESHPLMLEETIDRFKVFTKNILGTYIYNIPWEDREAYAVKDILLWILHINPADEHIYHGGAQND
;
A
#
# COMPACT_ATOMS: atom_id res chain seq x y z
N MET A 1 19.50 27.43 13.29
CA MET A 1 18.37 28.11 12.63
C MET A 1 17.10 27.37 13.05
N TYR A 2 16.27 27.96 13.92
CA TYR A 2 15.06 27.29 14.43
C TYR A 2 14.07 27.09 13.29
N LYS A 3 13.50 25.88 13.17
CA LYS A 3 12.49 25.58 12.16
C LYS A 3 11.24 26.40 12.46
N LYS A 4 10.75 27.11 11.45
CA LYS A 4 9.46 27.81 11.51
C LYS A 4 8.33 26.81 11.32
N ILE A 5 7.19 27.07 11.95
CA ILE A 5 5.99 26.24 11.80
C ILE A 5 5.43 26.45 10.39
N GLY A 6 5.42 25.39 9.59
CA GLY A 6 4.91 25.40 8.21
C GLY A 6 3.45 24.98 8.08
N SER A 7 2.95 24.15 9.00
CA SER A 7 1.56 23.67 9.02
C SER A 7 1.18 23.13 10.39
N PHE A 8 -0.12 22.98 10.64
CA PHE A 8 -0.68 22.29 11.79
C PHE A 8 -1.40 21.03 11.34
N ASN A 9 -1.09 19.90 11.99
CA ASN A 9 -1.93 18.71 11.92
C ASN A 9 -2.97 18.81 13.04
N PHE A 10 -4.23 18.97 12.66
CA PHE A 10 -5.33 18.87 13.60
C PHE A 10 -5.57 17.38 13.90
N SER A 11 -5.65 17.02 15.18
CA SER A 11 -5.99 15.65 15.59
C SER A 11 -7.40 15.32 15.11
N THR A 12 -7.59 14.15 14.53
CA THR A 12 -8.92 13.58 14.27
C THR A 12 -9.66 13.42 15.60
N TYR A 13 -10.93 13.83 15.65
CA TYR A 13 -11.78 13.60 16.81
C TYR A 13 -11.92 12.09 17.05
N SER A 14 -11.62 11.65 18.26
CA SER A 14 -11.92 10.31 18.78
C SER A 14 -12.92 10.42 19.92
N PHE A 15 -13.73 9.39 20.15
CA PHE A 15 -14.61 9.34 21.32
C PHE A 15 -13.88 8.69 22.49
N ILE A 16 -14.61 8.40 23.57
CA ILE A 16 -14.10 7.51 24.61
C ILE A 16 -13.88 6.11 24.03
N PRO A 17 -12.89 5.34 24.51
CA PRO A 17 -12.52 4.05 23.94
C PRO A 17 -13.71 3.09 23.74
N GLU A 18 -14.66 3.08 24.67
CA GLU A 18 -15.83 2.20 24.59
C GLU A 18 -16.73 2.48 23.38
N ILE A 19 -16.84 3.75 22.96
CA ILE A 19 -17.61 4.14 21.78
C ILE A 19 -16.83 3.83 20.51
N ASP A 20 -15.54 4.14 20.49
CA ASP A 20 -14.68 3.88 19.35
C ASP A 20 -14.59 2.38 19.07
N ASP A 21 -14.42 1.54 20.10
CA ASP A 21 -14.40 0.08 19.99
C ASP A 21 -15.72 -0.49 19.41
N LEU A 22 -16.87 0.07 19.79
CA LEU A 22 -18.17 -0.36 19.26
C LEU A 22 -18.32 -0.01 17.78
N VAL A 23 -17.90 1.20 17.39
CA VAL A 23 -17.95 1.66 16.00
C VAL A 23 -16.96 0.88 15.12
N ASP A 24 -15.76 0.62 15.64
CA ASP A 24 -14.72 -0.15 14.96
C ASP A 24 -15.13 -1.62 14.80
N SER A 25 -15.78 -2.18 15.81
CA SER A 25 -16.36 -3.53 15.76
C SER A 25 -17.47 -3.63 14.71
N PHE A 26 -18.35 -2.63 14.62
CA PHE A 26 -19.35 -2.55 13.55
C PHE A 26 -18.70 -2.49 12.16
N ALA A 27 -17.74 -1.60 11.95
CA ALA A 27 -17.09 -1.44 10.65
C ALA A 27 -16.32 -2.72 10.24
N SER A 28 -15.70 -3.40 11.20
CA SER A 28 -15.03 -4.70 10.99
C SER A 28 -16.03 -5.79 10.60
N LYS A 29 -17.19 -5.85 11.30
CA LYS A 29 -18.26 -6.79 10.95
C LYS A 29 -18.83 -6.51 9.56
N ALA A 30 -19.05 -5.25 9.20
CA ALA A 30 -19.54 -4.86 7.87
C ALA A 30 -18.52 -5.24 6.76
N LEU A 31 -17.22 -5.14 7.04
CA LEU A 31 -16.17 -5.60 6.14
C LEU A 31 -16.16 -7.14 5.99
N ASP A 32 -16.44 -7.88 7.07
CA ASP A 32 -16.61 -9.33 7.01
C ASP A 32 -17.86 -9.75 6.20
N GLU A 33 -18.96 -9.01 6.35
CA GLU A 33 -20.16 -9.18 5.52
C GLU A 33 -19.88 -8.85 4.05
N LEU A 34 -19.06 -7.82 3.76
CA LEU A 34 -18.61 -7.52 2.40
C LEU A 34 -17.80 -8.68 1.80
N LYS A 35 -16.81 -9.21 2.54
CA LYS A 35 -16.03 -10.38 2.10
C LYS A 35 -16.94 -11.56 1.77
N TYR A 36 -17.90 -11.86 2.65
CA TYR A 36 -18.81 -12.97 2.45
C TYR A 36 -19.77 -12.74 1.28
N SER A 37 -20.25 -11.51 1.10
CA SER A 37 -21.08 -11.12 -0.05
C SER A 37 -20.33 -11.27 -1.37
N ILE A 38 -19.06 -10.85 -1.42
CA ILE A 38 -18.22 -11.03 -2.61
C ILE A 38 -18.03 -12.52 -2.91
N TYR A 39 -17.72 -13.33 -1.89
CA TYR A 39 -17.56 -14.78 -2.06
C TYR A 39 -18.83 -15.46 -2.58
N VAL A 40 -20.00 -15.16 -2.01
CA VAL A 40 -21.27 -15.77 -2.44
C VAL A 40 -21.63 -15.32 -3.86
N GLN A 41 -21.59 -14.01 -4.13
CA GLN A 41 -22.08 -13.46 -5.40
C GLN A 41 -21.11 -13.73 -6.56
N PHE A 42 -19.79 -13.57 -6.36
CA PHE A 42 -18.81 -13.58 -7.45
C PHE A 42 -17.95 -14.85 -7.54
N ILE A 43 -17.87 -15.67 -6.48
CA ILE A 43 -17.10 -16.92 -6.49
C ILE A 43 -18.00 -18.15 -6.55
N LEU A 44 -19.14 -18.15 -5.84
CA LEU A 44 -20.08 -19.27 -5.87
C LEU A 44 -21.09 -19.21 -7.02
N GLN A 45 -21.67 -18.03 -7.28
CA GLN A 45 -22.83 -17.87 -8.16
C GLN A 45 -22.52 -17.39 -9.58
N ASN A 46 -21.32 -16.89 -9.86
CA ASN A 46 -21.02 -16.15 -11.09
C ASN A 46 -20.44 -17.03 -12.23
N ASN A 47 -20.74 -16.63 -13.47
CA ASN A 47 -20.35 -17.31 -14.71
C ASN A 47 -19.14 -16.67 -15.43
N GLU A 48 -18.71 -15.46 -15.02
CA GLU A 48 -17.63 -14.74 -15.72
C GLU A 48 -16.24 -15.32 -15.45
N PHE A 49 -15.97 -15.73 -14.21
CA PHE A 49 -14.74 -16.41 -13.81
C PHE A 49 -15.05 -17.78 -13.25
N GLU A 50 -14.49 -18.83 -13.86
CA GLU A 50 -14.68 -20.19 -13.38
C GLU A 50 -13.72 -20.50 -12.22
N PHE A 51 -14.28 -20.82 -11.05
CA PHE A 51 -13.53 -21.32 -9.89
C PHE A 51 -13.75 -22.82 -9.72
N ALA A 52 -12.66 -23.57 -9.65
CA ALA A 52 -12.72 -24.99 -9.31
C ALA A 52 -13.18 -25.19 -7.86
N ASN A 53 -13.75 -26.36 -7.55
CA ASN A 53 -14.25 -26.65 -6.19
C ASN A 53 -13.18 -26.49 -5.12
N LEU A 54 -11.93 -26.87 -5.41
CA LEU A 54 -10.81 -26.68 -4.51
C LEU A 54 -10.55 -25.19 -4.22
N GLU A 55 -10.56 -24.35 -5.26
CA GLU A 55 -10.36 -22.90 -5.11
C GLU A 55 -11.49 -22.27 -4.29
N LYS A 56 -12.74 -22.69 -4.54
CA LYS A 56 -13.91 -22.26 -3.76
C LYS A 56 -13.74 -22.61 -2.27
N ASN A 57 -13.30 -23.83 -1.98
CA ASN A 57 -13.06 -24.28 -0.60
C ASN A 57 -11.92 -23.48 0.07
N LEU A 58 -10.81 -23.24 -0.63
CA LEU A 58 -9.69 -22.46 -0.10
C LEU A 58 -10.09 -21.02 0.25
N VAL A 59 -10.90 -20.37 -0.59
CA VAL A 59 -11.44 -19.05 -0.27
C VAL A 59 -12.45 -19.12 0.87
N ARG A 60 -13.29 -20.17 0.91
CA ARG A 60 -14.25 -20.38 1.99
C ARG A 60 -13.58 -20.50 3.36
N ASP A 61 -12.44 -21.16 3.45
CA ASP A 61 -11.73 -21.41 4.71
C ASP A 61 -11.25 -20.13 5.39
N VAL A 62 -11.12 -19.03 4.65
CA VAL A 62 -10.72 -17.72 5.18
C VAL A 62 -11.83 -16.69 5.23
N VAL A 63 -12.98 -16.98 4.60
CA VAL A 63 -14.15 -16.11 4.61
C VAL A 63 -15.23 -16.70 5.53
N SER A 64 -15.37 -16.10 6.72
CA SER A 64 -16.40 -16.46 7.69
C SER A 64 -17.80 -16.35 7.10
N LYS A 65 -18.71 -17.27 7.50
CA LYS A 65 -20.12 -17.16 7.13
C LYS A 65 -20.71 -15.90 7.76
N ASN A 66 -21.39 -15.09 6.96
CA ASN A 66 -22.02 -13.86 7.46
C ASN A 66 -23.34 -13.55 6.72
N ILE A 67 -23.90 -12.37 6.95
CA ILE A 67 -25.02 -11.84 6.16
C ILE A 67 -24.51 -11.50 4.76
N VAL A 68 -25.34 -11.76 3.74
CA VAL A 68 -25.07 -11.43 2.34
C VAL A 68 -25.91 -10.23 1.98
N PHE A 69 -25.29 -9.18 1.43
CA PHE A 69 -25.99 -8.07 0.81
C PHE A 69 -25.60 -7.96 -0.67
N GLY A 70 -26.53 -7.49 -1.51
CA GLY A 70 -26.31 -7.41 -2.96
C GLY A 70 -25.27 -6.36 -3.32
N LEU A 71 -24.34 -6.72 -4.21
CA LEU A 71 -23.31 -5.83 -4.73
C LEU A 71 -23.54 -5.57 -6.21
N ASP A 72 -23.88 -4.33 -6.57
CA ASP A 72 -24.05 -3.91 -7.96
C ASP A 72 -22.74 -3.32 -8.51
N ILE A 73 -21.74 -4.18 -8.67
CA ILE A 73 -20.38 -3.82 -9.14
C ILE A 73 -19.80 -4.89 -10.08
N PRO A 74 -18.85 -4.54 -10.96
CA PRO A 74 -18.17 -5.50 -11.82
C PRO A 74 -17.43 -6.59 -11.01
N SER A 75 -17.50 -7.84 -11.49
CA SER A 75 -16.89 -9.00 -10.84
C SER A 75 -15.39 -8.82 -10.60
N GLU A 76 -14.69 -8.26 -11.58
CA GLU A 76 -13.25 -7.99 -11.50
C GLU A 76 -12.91 -7.05 -10.34
N MET A 77 -13.65 -5.94 -10.19
CA MET A 77 -13.43 -4.99 -9.11
C MET A 77 -13.69 -5.65 -7.74
N ALA A 78 -14.78 -6.40 -7.61
CA ALA A 78 -15.13 -7.09 -6.38
C ALA A 78 -14.04 -8.07 -5.94
N LEU A 79 -13.55 -8.90 -6.88
CA LEU A 79 -12.51 -9.89 -6.63
C LEU A 79 -11.15 -9.23 -6.33
N MET A 80 -10.79 -8.14 -7.01
CA MET A 80 -9.58 -7.37 -6.69
C MET A 80 -9.64 -6.80 -5.26
N VAL A 81 -10.78 -6.24 -4.85
CA VAL A 81 -11.00 -5.77 -3.47
C VAL A 81 -10.85 -6.91 -2.47
N LEU A 82 -11.46 -8.08 -2.73
CA LEU A 82 -11.33 -9.25 -1.86
C LEU A 82 -9.87 -9.72 -1.73
N SER A 83 -9.14 -9.78 -2.85
CA SER A 83 -7.71 -10.14 -2.86
C SER A 83 -6.88 -9.15 -2.03
N GLN A 84 -7.23 -7.86 -2.08
CA GLN A 84 -6.55 -6.82 -1.31
C GLN A 84 -6.85 -6.93 0.19
N ILE A 85 -8.09 -7.24 0.57
CA ILE A 85 -8.44 -7.48 1.97
C ILE A 85 -7.60 -8.64 2.52
N PHE A 86 -7.46 -9.73 1.75
CA PHE A 86 -6.58 -10.83 2.15
C PHE A 86 -5.12 -10.40 2.26
N ASN A 87 -4.63 -9.55 1.36
CA ASN A 87 -3.27 -9.04 1.45
C ASN A 87 -3.03 -8.20 2.71
N ILE A 88 -3.96 -7.31 3.06
CA ILE A 88 -3.89 -6.50 4.28
C ILE A 88 -3.87 -7.41 5.52
N GLU A 89 -4.74 -8.42 5.58
CA GLU A 89 -4.73 -9.39 6.69
C GLU A 89 -3.38 -10.13 6.77
N ILE A 90 -2.80 -10.55 5.63
CA ILE A 90 -1.46 -11.19 5.60
C ILE A 90 -0.38 -10.24 6.13
N GLU A 91 -0.37 -8.98 5.72
CA GLU A 91 0.60 -7.99 6.18
C GLU A 91 0.50 -7.75 7.68
N GLU A 92 -0.71 -7.73 8.24
CA GLU A 92 -0.91 -7.63 9.68
C GLU A 92 -0.34 -8.82 10.45
N PHE A 93 -0.48 -10.05 9.92
CA PHE A 93 0.18 -11.23 10.49
C PHE A 93 1.71 -11.15 10.47
N LEU A 94 2.29 -10.42 9.50
CA LEU A 94 3.75 -10.32 9.30
C LEU A 94 4.40 -9.14 10.05
N LYS A 95 3.63 -8.22 10.63
CA LYS A 95 4.14 -7.11 11.46
C LYS A 95 4.63 -7.63 12.82
N VAL A 96 5.88 -8.12 12.87
CA VAL A 96 6.58 -8.42 14.13
C VAL A 96 7.44 -7.22 14.55
N PRO A 97 7.35 -6.71 15.79
CA PRO A 97 8.25 -5.66 16.27
C PRO A 97 9.71 -6.13 16.23
N PHE A 98 10.60 -5.37 15.58
CA PHE A 98 12.04 -5.68 15.51
C PHE A 98 12.70 -5.89 16.89
N ASN A 99 12.21 -5.20 17.92
CA ASN A 99 12.74 -5.30 19.29
C ASN A 99 12.49 -6.68 19.95
N GLU A 100 11.52 -7.46 19.46
CA GLU A 100 11.29 -8.83 19.92
C GLU A 100 12.26 -9.83 19.27
N LEU A 101 12.71 -9.55 18.04
CA LEU A 101 13.58 -10.45 17.25
C LEU A 101 15.02 -10.51 17.76
N GLU A 102 15.57 -9.41 18.29
CA GLU A 102 16.95 -9.37 18.81
C GLU A 102 17.11 -10.13 20.12
N LYS A 103 16.07 -10.20 20.96
CA LYS A 103 16.12 -10.88 22.27
C LYS A 103 16.06 -12.41 22.16
N SER A 104 15.60 -12.97 21.04
CA SER A 104 15.34 -14.42 20.86
C SER A 104 16.36 -15.18 20.02
N ARG A 105 17.49 -14.58 19.63
CA ARG A 105 18.50 -15.17 18.71
C ARG A 105 19.51 -16.14 19.38
N ASN A 106 19.12 -16.86 20.43
CA ASN A 106 20.06 -17.63 21.26
C ASN A 106 20.05 -19.17 21.06
N LYS A 107 19.59 -19.70 19.91
CA LYS A 107 19.85 -21.11 19.57
C LYS A 107 21.10 -21.19 18.68
N LYS A 108 22.19 -21.70 19.23
CA LYS A 108 23.44 -21.97 18.50
C LYS A 108 23.19 -23.15 17.56
N VAL A 109 23.64 -23.04 16.32
CA VAL A 109 23.77 -24.19 15.41
C VAL A 109 24.65 -25.22 16.11
N GLU A 110 24.11 -26.43 16.35
CA GLU A 110 24.82 -27.45 17.13
C GLU A 110 25.96 -28.12 16.35
N ILE A 111 25.91 -28.11 15.00
CA ILE A 111 26.92 -28.72 14.12
C ILE A 111 27.07 -27.87 12.84
N LEU A 112 28.29 -27.40 12.55
CA LEU A 112 28.62 -26.70 11.30
C LEU A 112 28.64 -27.68 10.12
N PHE A 113 28.38 -27.19 8.90
CA PHE A 113 28.41 -28.05 7.70
C PHE A 113 29.76 -28.77 7.53
N GLU A 114 30.87 -28.08 7.82
CA GLU A 114 32.23 -28.63 7.74
C GLU A 114 32.46 -29.81 8.70
N ASP A 115 31.68 -29.90 9.78
CA ASP A 115 31.77 -30.96 10.79
C ASP A 115 30.76 -32.11 10.51
N PHE A 116 29.93 -31.99 9.48
CA PHE A 116 28.87 -32.95 9.17
C PHE A 116 29.40 -34.14 8.35
N GLN A 117 29.39 -35.33 8.95
CA GLN A 117 29.74 -36.58 8.25
C GLN A 117 28.54 -37.19 7.53
N ILE A 118 28.63 -37.27 6.21
CA ILE A 118 27.59 -37.88 5.38
C ILE A 118 27.65 -39.40 5.50
N LYS A 119 26.56 -40.04 5.91
CA LYS A 119 26.40 -41.51 5.85
C LYS A 119 25.60 -41.87 4.60
N ASP A 120 25.97 -42.94 3.89
CA ASP A 120 25.28 -43.36 2.65
C ASP A 120 23.78 -43.58 2.83
N SER A 121 23.34 -44.06 4.01
CA SER A 121 21.92 -44.24 4.35
C SER A 121 21.13 -42.93 4.44
N ALA A 122 21.80 -41.77 4.50
CA ALA A 122 21.14 -40.46 4.52
C ALA A 122 20.57 -40.08 3.16
N TYR A 123 21.14 -40.54 2.04
CA TYR A 123 20.61 -40.24 0.71
C TYR A 123 19.26 -40.91 0.42
N GLU A 124 19.00 -42.08 1.01
CA GLU A 124 17.69 -42.74 0.95
C GLU A 124 16.61 -41.89 1.62
N SER A 125 16.95 -41.17 2.69
CA SER A 125 16.03 -40.26 3.38
C SER A 125 15.60 -39.08 2.50
N LEU A 126 16.51 -38.52 1.70
CA LEU A 126 16.19 -37.42 0.77
C LEU A 126 15.22 -37.87 -0.32
N ASN A 127 15.38 -39.09 -0.84
CA ASN A 127 14.50 -39.67 -1.85
C ASN A 127 13.15 -40.13 -1.28
N SER A 128 13.05 -40.34 0.03
CA SER A 128 11.83 -40.75 0.73
C SER A 128 10.92 -39.58 1.11
N ILE A 129 11.40 -38.33 1.01
CA ILE A 129 10.59 -37.14 1.24
C ILE A 129 9.55 -37.06 0.13
N SER A 130 8.29 -37.21 0.53
CA SER A 130 7.13 -37.00 -0.34
C SER A 130 6.19 -36.03 0.33
N PHE A 131 5.63 -35.10 -0.45
CA PHE A 131 4.59 -34.20 0.01
C PHE A 131 3.24 -34.70 -0.51
N PRO A 132 2.21 -34.77 0.36
CA PRO A 132 0.91 -35.34 -0.01
C PRO A 132 0.26 -34.51 -1.11
N GLN A 133 -0.12 -35.14 -2.22
CA GLN A 133 -0.45 -34.44 -3.47
C GLN A 133 -1.66 -33.49 -3.46
N ASN A 134 -2.52 -33.43 -2.42
CA ASN A 134 -3.81 -32.72 -2.56
C ASN A 134 -4.51 -32.17 -1.30
N GLU A 135 -3.88 -32.00 -0.13
CA GLU A 135 -4.61 -31.48 1.03
C GLU A 135 -3.91 -30.30 1.72
N VAL A 136 -4.45 -29.09 1.49
CA VAL A 136 -4.28 -27.99 2.45
C VAL A 136 -5.03 -28.38 3.71
N SER A 137 -4.35 -29.02 4.65
CA SER A 137 -4.92 -29.41 5.93
C SER A 137 -5.53 -28.21 6.66
N ASN A 138 -6.65 -28.45 7.35
CA ASN A 138 -7.25 -27.47 8.23
C ASN A 138 -6.31 -27.00 9.36
N SER A 139 -5.21 -27.73 9.62
CA SER A 139 -4.18 -27.36 10.60
C SER A 139 -3.25 -26.24 10.15
N TYR A 140 -3.27 -25.83 8.88
CA TYR A 140 -2.34 -24.79 8.41
C TYR A 140 -2.62 -23.41 8.99
N PRO A 141 -1.58 -22.57 9.19
CA PRO A 141 -1.73 -21.22 9.70
C PRO A 141 -2.63 -20.35 8.82
N ARG A 142 -3.39 -19.45 9.45
CA ARG A 142 -4.32 -18.55 8.75
C ARG A 142 -3.65 -17.70 7.67
N TYR A 143 -2.43 -17.20 7.90
CA TYR A 143 -1.70 -16.41 6.89
C TYR A 143 -1.46 -17.21 5.59
N TYR A 144 -1.17 -18.51 5.71
CA TYR A 144 -0.94 -19.36 4.53
C TYR A 144 -2.26 -19.61 3.80
N LYS A 145 -3.34 -19.90 4.53
CA LYS A 145 -4.67 -20.03 3.92
C LYS A 145 -5.10 -18.76 3.19
N LEU A 146 -4.86 -17.58 3.78
CA LEU A 146 -5.13 -16.28 3.16
C LEU A 146 -4.29 -16.10 1.89
N TYR A 147 -3.01 -16.46 1.93
CA TYR A 147 -2.13 -16.40 0.76
C TYR A 147 -2.63 -17.31 -0.38
N ARG A 148 -3.03 -18.56 -0.08
CA ARG A 148 -3.60 -19.49 -1.07
C ARG A 148 -4.90 -18.96 -1.66
N ALA A 149 -5.83 -18.49 -0.81
CA ALA A 149 -7.09 -17.90 -1.24
C ALA A 149 -6.88 -16.66 -2.13
N ARG A 150 -5.93 -15.79 -1.78
CA ARG A 150 -5.53 -14.64 -2.59
C ARG A 150 -5.01 -15.08 -3.96
N ASN A 151 -4.11 -16.06 -4.01
CA ASN A 151 -3.58 -16.57 -5.28
C ASN A 151 -4.67 -17.18 -6.17
N CYS A 152 -5.64 -17.91 -5.61
CA CYS A 152 -6.80 -18.41 -6.36
C CYS A 152 -7.57 -17.30 -7.07
N ILE A 153 -7.70 -16.13 -6.43
CA ILE A 153 -8.33 -14.95 -7.03
C ILE A 153 -7.42 -14.33 -8.10
N LEU A 154 -6.13 -14.08 -7.79
CA LEU A 154 -5.20 -13.43 -8.70
C LEU A 154 -4.98 -14.19 -10.01
N LYS A 155 -5.05 -15.52 -9.96
CA LYS A 155 -4.95 -16.39 -11.14
C LYS A 155 -6.03 -16.14 -12.21
N LYS A 156 -7.14 -15.50 -11.84
CA LYS A 156 -8.24 -15.18 -12.76
C LYS A 156 -7.97 -13.96 -13.63
N PHE A 157 -6.86 -13.26 -13.40
CA PHE A 157 -6.54 -12.00 -14.09
C PHE A 157 -5.17 -12.06 -14.78
N ASN A 158 -5.10 -11.41 -15.94
CA ASN A 158 -3.86 -11.30 -16.72
C ASN A 158 -3.06 -10.05 -16.37
N GLN A 159 -3.69 -9.00 -15.87
CA GLN A 159 -3.02 -7.74 -15.56
C GLN A 159 -3.72 -7.03 -14.41
N ARG A 160 -2.97 -6.14 -13.78
CA ARG A 160 -3.46 -5.29 -12.71
C ARG A 160 -4.16 -4.05 -13.30
N TYR A 161 -5.41 -3.82 -12.91
CA TYR A 161 -6.17 -2.62 -13.31
C TYR A 161 -6.01 -1.45 -12.34
N TYR A 162 -5.54 -1.72 -11.11
CA TYR A 162 -5.42 -0.73 -10.03
C TYR A 162 -4.14 -0.99 -9.23
N SER A 163 -3.38 0.04 -8.89
CA SER A 163 -2.19 -0.07 -8.05
C SER A 163 -2.54 -0.58 -6.64
N HIS A 164 -1.59 -1.29 -6.04
CA HIS A 164 -1.72 -1.80 -4.68
C HIS A 164 -2.07 -0.69 -3.68
N LYS A 165 -1.40 0.46 -3.80
CA LYS A 165 -1.64 1.63 -2.95
C LYS A 165 -3.08 2.12 -3.04
N THR A 166 -3.64 2.18 -4.25
CA THR A 166 -5.03 2.59 -4.48
C THR A 166 -6.00 1.59 -3.88
N LEU A 167 -5.78 0.28 -4.08
CA LEU A 167 -6.63 -0.76 -3.50
C LEU A 167 -6.53 -0.79 -1.96
N THR A 168 -5.35 -0.63 -1.37
CA THR A 168 -5.19 -0.52 0.09
C THR A 168 -5.97 0.66 0.64
N LYS A 169 -5.82 1.84 0.02
CA LYS A 169 -6.54 3.04 0.41
C LYS A 169 -8.04 2.90 0.22
N LEU A 170 -8.47 2.19 -0.81
CA LEU A 170 -9.88 1.89 -1.04
C LEU A 170 -10.48 1.05 0.08
N VAL A 171 -9.81 -0.03 0.53
CA VAL A 171 -10.30 -0.84 1.65
C VAL A 171 -10.40 -0.01 2.93
N GLN A 172 -9.40 0.85 3.19
CA GLN A 172 -9.45 1.81 4.29
C GLN A 172 -10.61 2.80 4.16
N ASN A 173 -10.85 3.34 2.95
CA ASN A 173 -11.98 4.23 2.70
C ASN A 173 -13.32 3.53 2.88
N ILE A 174 -13.47 2.26 2.47
CA ILE A 174 -14.70 1.48 2.71
C ILE A 174 -14.94 1.33 4.21
N TYR A 175 -13.91 0.97 4.96
CA TYR A 175 -13.97 0.82 6.41
C TYR A 175 -14.37 2.13 7.11
N GLU A 176 -13.73 3.24 6.74
CA GLU A 176 -14.07 4.56 7.28
C GLU A 176 -15.45 5.03 6.84
N GLU A 177 -15.87 4.75 5.59
CA GLU A 177 -17.20 5.14 5.12
C GLU A 177 -18.31 4.36 5.84
N PHE A 178 -18.08 3.11 6.26
CA PHE A 178 -19.02 2.42 7.15
C PHE A 178 -19.17 3.15 8.48
N LYS A 179 -18.08 3.62 9.09
CA LYS A 179 -18.15 4.44 10.33
C LYS A 179 -18.91 5.74 10.07
N GLN A 180 -18.57 6.44 9.00
CA GLN A 180 -19.26 7.67 8.61
C GLN A 180 -20.74 7.41 8.30
N GLY A 181 -21.08 6.27 7.73
CA GLY A 181 -22.46 5.85 7.54
C GLY A 181 -23.19 5.71 8.88
N LEU A 182 -22.64 4.94 9.81
CA LEU A 182 -23.21 4.73 11.14
C LEU A 182 -23.41 6.05 11.89
N TYR A 183 -22.39 6.91 11.87
CA TYR A 183 -22.48 8.26 12.44
C TYR A 183 -23.61 9.09 11.81
N THR A 184 -23.95 8.89 10.54
CA THR A 184 -25.00 9.65 9.84
C THR A 184 -26.36 9.19 10.36
N ILE A 185 -26.53 7.89 10.57
CA ILE A 185 -27.72 7.32 11.21
C ILE A 185 -27.84 7.85 12.64
N CYS A 186 -26.77 7.79 13.43
CA CYS A 186 -26.76 8.31 14.80
C CYS A 186 -27.21 9.77 14.87
N LEU A 187 -26.67 10.62 13.99
CA LEU A 187 -27.07 12.02 13.88
C LEU A 187 -28.54 12.17 13.48
N SER A 188 -28.93 11.61 12.34
CA SER A 188 -30.28 11.75 11.78
C SER A 188 -31.38 11.30 12.76
N LYS A 189 -31.15 10.21 13.49
CA LYS A 189 -32.12 9.68 14.46
C LYS A 189 -32.19 10.44 15.78
N ASN A 190 -31.10 11.07 16.21
CA ASN A 190 -30.98 11.55 17.60
C ASN A 190 -30.76 13.06 17.75
N HIS A 191 -30.39 13.80 16.70
CA HIS A 191 -30.16 15.25 16.82
C HIS A 191 -31.38 16.02 17.35
N LYS A 192 -32.60 15.63 16.96
CA LYS A 192 -33.85 16.28 17.44
C LYS A 192 -34.16 16.02 18.91
N LYS A 193 -33.49 15.04 19.54
CA LYS A 193 -33.65 14.71 20.95
C LYS A 193 -32.74 15.54 21.86
N LEU A 194 -31.84 16.35 21.29
CA LEU A 194 -30.93 17.19 22.04
C LEU A 194 -31.69 18.31 22.76
N SER A 195 -31.35 18.54 24.02
CA SER A 195 -31.92 19.61 24.83
C SER A 195 -31.35 20.99 24.43
N PHE A 196 -32.01 22.09 24.80
CA PHE A 196 -31.44 23.42 24.60
C PHE A 196 -30.06 23.60 25.24
N ASN A 197 -29.81 22.97 26.40
CA ASN A 197 -28.50 22.98 27.05
C ASN A 197 -27.44 22.22 26.20
N SER A 198 -27.83 21.12 25.57
CA SER A 198 -26.97 20.39 24.65
C SER A 198 -26.62 21.24 23.42
N LEU A 199 -27.57 22.01 22.89
CA LEU A 199 -27.33 22.95 21.80
C LEU A 199 -26.39 24.09 22.21
N ASP A 200 -26.54 24.61 23.44
CA ASP A 200 -25.61 25.58 24.02
C ASP A 200 -24.19 25.00 24.10
N ASN A 201 -24.04 23.76 24.54
CA ASN A 201 -22.75 23.09 24.61
C ASN A 201 -22.10 22.90 23.22
N ILE A 202 -22.89 22.48 22.22
CA ILE A 202 -22.42 22.33 20.84
C ILE A 202 -21.90 23.67 20.33
N LEU A 203 -22.69 24.74 20.43
CA LEU A 203 -22.29 26.05 19.95
C LEU A 203 -21.01 26.54 20.65
N ASN A 204 -20.89 26.35 21.96
CA ASN A 204 -19.67 26.68 22.70
C ASN A 204 -18.45 25.90 22.21
N LYS A 205 -18.59 24.59 21.95
CA LYS A 205 -17.50 23.76 21.39
C LYS A 205 -17.07 24.26 20.01
N VAL A 206 -18.00 24.57 19.12
CA VAL A 206 -17.72 25.10 17.79
C VAL A 206 -17.01 26.46 17.88
N ILE A 207 -17.50 27.40 18.71
CA ILE A 207 -16.83 28.69 18.94
C ILE A 207 -15.40 28.50 19.44
N ASN A 208 -15.17 27.54 20.34
CA ASN A 208 -13.84 27.23 20.85
C ASN A 208 -12.88 26.73 19.77
N GLU A 209 -13.35 25.89 18.84
CA GLU A 209 -12.52 25.40 17.74
C GLU A 209 -12.13 26.50 16.76
N TYR A 210 -13.08 27.37 16.37
CA TYR A 210 -12.76 28.55 15.57
C TYR A 210 -11.72 29.45 16.25
N ILE A 211 -11.82 29.64 17.57
CA ILE A 211 -10.82 30.38 18.33
C ILE A 211 -9.46 29.67 18.31
N ASN A 212 -9.42 28.36 18.50
CA ASN A 212 -8.19 27.57 18.42
C ASN A 212 -7.53 27.68 17.04
N GLN A 213 -8.32 27.71 15.97
CA GLN A 213 -7.81 27.93 14.61
C GLN A 213 -7.19 29.32 14.46
N ILE A 214 -7.83 30.37 15.01
CA ILE A 214 -7.24 31.71 15.04
C ILE A 214 -5.91 31.68 15.79
N LEU A 215 -5.85 31.05 16.96
CA LEU A 215 -4.62 30.91 17.74
C LEU A 215 -3.53 30.16 16.99
N ASN A 216 -3.87 29.14 16.21
CA ASN A 216 -2.93 28.39 15.40
C ASN A 216 -2.47 29.17 14.15
N SER A 217 -3.37 29.90 13.48
CA SER A 217 -3.01 30.75 12.35
C SER A 217 -1.95 31.79 12.72
N VAL A 218 -2.05 32.36 13.92
CA VAL A 218 -1.09 33.35 14.44
C VAL A 218 0.31 32.74 14.67
N LYS A 219 0.42 31.41 14.82
CA LYS A 219 1.70 30.71 15.01
C LYS A 219 2.42 30.39 13.69
N LEU A 220 1.72 30.39 12.56
CA LEU A 220 2.31 30.04 11.26
C LEU A 220 3.46 31.00 10.89
N GLY A 221 4.53 30.45 10.31
CA GLY A 221 5.70 31.22 9.88
C GLY A 221 6.60 31.73 11.01
N LYS A 222 6.29 31.41 12.27
CA LYS A 222 7.09 31.71 13.48
C LYS A 222 7.79 30.46 14.00
N THR A 223 8.81 30.65 14.83
CA THR A 223 9.37 29.54 15.64
C THR A 223 8.36 29.08 16.71
N MET A 224 8.58 27.90 17.32
CA MET A 224 7.66 27.38 18.35
C MET A 224 7.48 28.36 19.52
N GLU A 225 8.57 28.89 20.08
CA GLU A 225 8.53 29.85 21.20
C GLU A 225 7.81 31.15 20.83
N GLU A 226 8.15 31.75 19.69
CA GLU A 226 7.49 32.96 19.18
C GLU A 226 6.00 32.73 18.88
N GLY A 227 5.67 31.55 18.35
CA GLY A 227 4.30 31.13 18.09
C GLY A 227 3.50 31.01 19.38
N GLU A 228 4.02 30.32 20.39
CA GLU A 228 3.36 30.15 21.69
C GLU A 228 3.14 31.48 22.42
N GLN A 229 4.15 32.36 22.45
CA GLN A 229 4.01 33.70 23.02
C GLN A 229 2.96 34.53 22.28
N ALA A 230 2.94 34.47 20.94
CA ALA A 230 1.94 35.17 20.15
C ALA A 230 0.53 34.62 20.40
N ALA A 231 0.36 33.29 20.42
CA ALA A 231 -0.92 32.65 20.72
C ALA A 231 -1.41 32.97 22.14
N TYR A 232 -0.53 32.96 23.14
CA TYR A 232 -0.87 33.35 24.52
C TYR A 232 -1.36 34.80 24.59
N LYS A 233 -0.64 35.73 23.96
CA LYS A 233 -1.02 37.15 23.91
C LYS A 233 -2.39 37.34 23.26
N ILE A 234 -2.63 36.68 22.12
CA ILE A 234 -3.92 36.75 21.44
C ILE A 234 -5.03 36.12 22.28
N ASN A 235 -4.81 34.94 22.85
CA ASN A 235 -5.79 34.29 23.72
C ASN A 235 -6.16 35.18 24.91
N SER A 236 -5.19 35.86 25.53
CA SER A 236 -5.46 36.83 26.59
C SER A 236 -6.33 37.99 26.10
N LEU A 237 -6.07 38.55 24.92
CA LEU A 237 -6.88 39.64 24.37
C LEU A 237 -8.32 39.18 24.08
N LEU A 238 -8.48 37.98 23.52
CA LEU A 238 -9.80 37.37 23.27
C LEU A 238 -10.59 37.17 24.57
N ASN A 239 -9.92 36.74 25.64
CA ASN A 239 -10.53 36.56 26.95
C ASN A 239 -10.88 37.90 27.63
N THR A 240 -9.98 38.90 27.57
CA THR A 240 -10.25 40.25 28.11
C THR A 240 -11.41 40.94 27.41
N ALA A 241 -11.54 40.74 26.09
CA ALA A 241 -12.64 41.27 25.30
C ALA A 241 -13.93 40.44 25.39
N ASP A 242 -13.91 39.32 26.11
CA ASP A 242 -15.00 38.36 26.28
C ASP A 242 -15.64 37.92 24.95
N ILE A 243 -14.79 37.63 23.96
CA ILE A 243 -15.23 37.34 22.59
C ILE A 243 -16.13 36.10 22.54
N LYS A 244 -15.78 35.06 23.31
CA LYS A 244 -16.56 33.81 23.37
C LYS A 244 -18.01 34.06 23.76
N SER A 245 -18.24 34.77 24.87
CA SER A 245 -19.59 35.04 25.37
C SER A 245 -20.36 35.98 24.46
N LYS A 246 -19.69 36.99 23.87
CA LYS A 246 -20.31 37.90 22.89
C LYS A 246 -20.79 37.17 21.64
N VAL A 247 -19.93 36.34 21.05
CA VAL A 247 -20.25 35.53 19.87
C VAL A 247 -21.38 34.56 20.19
N PHE A 248 -21.29 33.87 21.33
CA PHE A 248 -22.32 32.96 21.80
C PHE A 248 -23.68 33.66 21.92
N ASN A 249 -23.75 34.77 22.66
CA ASN A 249 -25.00 35.50 22.87
C ASN A 249 -25.58 36.07 21.56
N ALA A 250 -24.73 36.50 20.62
CA ALA A 250 -25.16 37.02 19.33
C ALA A 250 -25.76 35.95 18.41
N TYR A 251 -25.25 34.72 18.48
CA TYR A 251 -25.61 33.66 17.52
C TYR A 251 -26.53 32.57 18.09
N ASN A 252 -26.61 32.42 19.42
CA ASN A 252 -27.28 31.28 20.06
C ASN A 252 -28.74 31.09 19.65
N PHE A 253 -29.52 32.18 19.61
CA PHE A 253 -30.93 32.10 19.23
C PHE A 253 -31.10 31.55 17.81
N GLN A 254 -30.37 32.13 16.85
CA GLN A 254 -30.40 31.72 15.45
C GLN A 254 -29.87 30.29 15.25
N PHE A 255 -28.79 29.93 15.96
CA PHE A 255 -28.25 28.57 15.95
C PHE A 255 -29.32 27.56 16.40
N LYS A 256 -29.99 27.81 17.53
CA LYS A 256 -31.05 26.94 18.08
C LYS A 256 -32.24 26.82 17.13
N THR A 257 -32.68 27.93 16.53
CA THR A 257 -33.80 27.92 15.57
C THR A 257 -33.47 27.15 14.30
N ASN A 258 -32.24 27.26 13.80
CA ASN A 258 -31.84 26.62 12.53
C ASN A 258 -31.37 25.16 12.72
N PHE A 259 -30.98 24.76 13.94
CA PHE A 259 -30.49 23.41 14.21
C PHE A 259 -31.59 22.33 14.01
N SER A 260 -32.87 22.66 14.24
CA SER A 260 -33.98 21.71 14.08
C SER A 260 -34.30 21.35 12.62
N ASP A 261 -33.94 22.23 11.69
CA ASP A 261 -34.40 22.17 10.30
C ASP A 261 -33.37 21.58 9.34
N THR A 262 -32.08 21.55 9.69
CA THR A 262 -31.03 21.19 8.73
C THR A 262 -29.82 20.47 9.33
N LEU A 263 -29.68 19.18 9.04
CA LEU A 263 -28.42 18.42 9.06
C LEU A 263 -27.90 18.21 7.61
N LYS A 264 -28.02 19.23 6.76
CA LYS A 264 -27.49 19.19 5.39
C LYS A 264 -26.14 19.91 5.32
N PHE A 265 -25.23 19.37 4.52
CA PHE A 265 -23.89 19.92 4.30
C PHE A 265 -23.93 21.39 3.86
N GLU A 266 -24.81 21.75 2.93
CA GLU A 266 -24.96 23.11 2.40
C GLU A 266 -25.38 24.11 3.48
N SER A 267 -26.25 23.69 4.40
CA SER A 267 -26.70 24.52 5.52
C SER A 267 -25.59 24.73 6.55
N TYR A 268 -24.72 23.74 6.75
CA TYR A 268 -23.55 23.90 7.63
C TYR A 268 -22.57 24.95 7.10
N VAL A 269 -22.26 24.94 5.80
CA VAL A 269 -21.38 25.95 5.21
C VAL A 269 -21.93 27.35 5.46
N SER A 270 -23.24 27.54 5.27
CA SER A 270 -23.91 28.81 5.59
C SER A 270 -23.79 29.19 7.07
N LEU A 271 -24.04 28.24 7.98
CA LEU A 271 -23.97 28.48 9.43
C LEU A 271 -22.53 28.80 9.89
N ALA A 272 -21.54 28.15 9.30
CA ALA A 272 -20.13 28.37 9.58
C ALA A 272 -19.65 29.73 9.06
N GLU A 273 -20.02 30.11 7.84
CA GLU A 273 -19.71 31.43 7.28
C GLU A 273 -20.34 32.56 8.11
N GLU A 274 -21.56 32.36 8.62
CA GLU A 274 -22.22 33.33 9.49
C GLU A 274 -21.52 33.45 10.85
N LEU A 275 -21.15 32.33 11.46
CA LEU A 275 -20.37 32.33 12.70
C LEU A 275 -19.02 33.03 12.52
N ILE A 276 -18.32 32.77 11.40
CA ILE A 276 -17.06 33.45 11.06
C ILE A 276 -17.27 34.95 10.95
N LYS A 277 -18.32 35.42 10.25
CA LYS A 277 -18.64 36.86 10.13
C LYS A 277 -18.88 37.52 11.49
N ILE A 278 -19.57 36.82 12.40
CA ILE A 278 -19.83 37.32 13.75
C ILE A 278 -18.53 37.41 14.54
N ILE A 279 -17.71 36.36 14.49
CA ILE A 279 -16.37 36.34 15.11
C ILE A 279 -15.52 37.50 14.55
N GLU A 280 -15.39 37.62 13.24
CA GLU A 280 -14.63 38.70 12.58
C GLU A 280 -15.12 40.08 13.01
N THR A 281 -16.44 40.27 13.16
CA THR A 281 -17.02 41.55 13.62
C THR A 281 -16.51 41.93 15.01
N TYR A 282 -16.48 41.00 15.95
CA TYR A 282 -15.97 41.24 17.30
C TYR A 282 -14.44 41.28 17.38
N LEU A 283 -13.73 40.78 16.37
CA LEU A 283 -12.27 40.83 16.28
C LEU A 283 -11.73 42.13 15.68
N LYS A 284 -12.56 42.97 15.03
CA LYS A 284 -12.13 44.23 14.40
C LYS A 284 -11.41 45.19 15.35
N ASP A 285 -11.77 45.15 16.63
CA ASP A 285 -11.20 46.01 17.67
C ASP A 285 -9.92 45.43 18.29
N ILE A 286 -9.49 44.24 17.85
CA ILE A 286 -8.27 43.59 18.30
C ILE A 286 -7.21 43.74 17.19
N PRO A 287 -5.98 44.18 17.52
CA PRO A 287 -4.91 44.36 16.52
C PRO A 287 -4.37 43.00 16.02
N LEU A 288 -5.17 42.34 15.19
CA LEU A 288 -4.98 41.00 14.65
C LEU A 288 -4.94 41.06 13.12
N LYS A 289 -3.86 40.57 12.52
CA LYS A 289 -3.84 40.22 11.09
C LYS A 289 -4.12 38.74 10.99
N ILE A 290 -5.36 38.39 10.68
CA ILE A 290 -5.79 37.01 10.49
C ILE A 290 -5.68 36.70 9.01
N GLU A 291 -4.85 35.72 8.65
CA GLU A 291 -4.98 35.08 7.33
C GLU A 291 -6.32 34.37 7.28
N LYS A 292 -6.99 34.41 6.12
CA LYS A 292 -8.37 33.92 5.89
C LYS A 292 -8.71 32.72 6.80
N ILE A 293 -9.67 32.89 7.70
CA ILE A 293 -10.18 31.79 8.53
C ILE A 293 -10.79 30.77 7.57
N HIS A 294 -10.27 29.56 7.58
CA HIS A 294 -10.82 28.49 6.77
C HIS A 294 -12.13 28.03 7.41
N VAL A 295 -13.20 27.91 6.62
CA VAL A 295 -14.42 27.24 7.03
C VAL A 295 -14.03 25.83 7.49
N GLU A 296 -14.43 25.46 8.71
CA GLU A 296 -14.19 24.12 9.25
C GLU A 296 -14.62 23.03 8.28
N ARG A 297 -13.94 21.88 8.36
CA ARG A 297 -14.42 20.70 7.65
C ARG A 297 -15.72 20.27 8.33
N PHE A 298 -16.78 20.06 7.56
CA PHE A 298 -18.06 19.51 8.04
C PHE A 298 -17.91 18.28 8.96
N SER A 299 -16.83 17.50 8.79
CA SER A 299 -16.45 16.39 9.67
C SER A 299 -16.33 16.80 11.14
N ASP A 300 -15.76 17.96 11.44
CA ASP A 300 -15.39 18.36 12.80
C ASP A 300 -16.64 18.76 13.60
N TYR A 301 -17.51 19.56 12.98
CA TYR A 301 -18.83 19.88 13.52
C TYR A 301 -19.70 18.65 13.76
N ARG A 302 -19.71 17.73 12.79
CA ARG A 302 -20.42 16.46 12.90
C ARG A 302 -19.97 15.67 14.13
N MET A 303 -18.67 15.62 14.40
CA MET A 303 -18.11 14.93 15.56
C MET A 303 -18.44 15.64 16.87
N ILE A 304 -18.48 16.98 16.89
CA ILE A 304 -18.93 17.76 18.05
C ILE A 304 -20.39 17.42 18.42
N VAL A 305 -21.29 17.38 17.41
CA VAL A 305 -22.70 17.04 17.63
C VAL A 305 -22.85 15.59 18.08
N LEU A 306 -22.14 14.65 17.47
CA LEU A 306 -22.13 13.25 17.90
C LEU A 306 -21.62 13.10 19.33
N GLY A 307 -20.56 13.82 19.70
CA GLY A 307 -20.04 13.83 21.06
C GLY A 307 -21.07 14.32 22.07
N GLU A 308 -21.87 15.33 21.70
CA GLU A 308 -22.96 15.79 22.55
C GLU A 308 -24.13 14.80 22.61
N ILE A 309 -24.46 14.14 21.49
CA ILE A 309 -25.46 13.06 21.46
C ILE A 309 -25.00 11.97 22.43
N PHE A 310 -23.81 11.40 22.25
CA PHE A 310 -23.33 10.31 23.08
C PHE A 310 -23.16 10.71 24.55
N GLY A 311 -22.79 11.96 24.84
CA GLY A 311 -22.71 12.47 26.22
C GLY A 311 -24.07 12.78 26.87
N SER A 312 -25.10 13.11 26.10
CA SER A 312 -26.43 13.48 26.62
C SER A 312 -27.31 12.27 26.95
N PHE A 313 -27.00 11.08 26.43
CA PHE A 313 -27.74 9.85 26.73
C PHE A 313 -27.01 9.03 27.79
N ASN A 314 -27.74 8.61 28.83
CA ASN A 314 -27.21 7.81 29.94
C ASN A 314 -26.61 6.45 29.51
N ASN A 315 -26.84 6.00 28.26
CA ASN A 315 -26.31 4.75 27.71
C ASN A 315 -26.02 4.88 26.20
N ALA A 316 -24.89 5.50 25.85
CA ALA A 316 -24.43 5.62 24.47
C ALA A 316 -24.28 4.27 23.73
N PRO A 317 -23.79 3.18 24.36
CA PRO A 317 -23.74 1.86 23.71
C PRO A 317 -25.09 1.35 23.19
N LEU A 318 -26.17 1.52 23.95
CA LEU A 318 -27.51 1.10 23.51
C LEU A 318 -27.96 1.88 22.27
N LEU A 319 -27.78 3.20 22.28
CA LEU A 319 -28.13 4.07 21.16
C LEU A 319 -27.35 3.71 19.90
N ILE A 320 -26.06 3.42 20.04
CA ILE A 320 -25.22 2.96 18.92
C ILE A 320 -25.72 1.61 18.39
N GLY A 321 -26.07 0.68 19.27
CA GLY A 321 -26.70 -0.60 18.91
C GLY A 321 -27.96 -0.44 18.05
N GLU A 322 -28.89 0.42 18.47
CA GLU A 322 -30.12 0.73 17.68
C GLU A 322 -29.82 1.37 16.31
N CYS A 323 -28.69 2.07 16.18
CA CYS A 323 -28.25 2.65 14.91
C CYS A 323 -27.58 1.61 14.02
N ILE A 324 -26.82 0.67 14.61
CA ILE A 324 -26.25 -0.49 13.92
C ILE A 324 -27.36 -1.36 13.33
N ASP A 325 -28.39 -1.67 14.11
CA ASP A 325 -29.52 -2.49 13.65
C ASP A 325 -30.31 -1.84 12.52
N ALA A 326 -30.28 -0.51 12.44
CA ALA A 326 -30.90 0.25 11.37
C ALA A 326 -30.00 0.47 10.15
N TYR A 327 -28.72 0.10 10.24
CA TYR A 327 -27.79 0.11 9.12
C TYR A 327 -28.00 -1.17 8.28
N ASP A 328 -29.03 -1.14 7.45
CA ASP A 328 -29.48 -2.29 6.69
C ASP A 328 -28.55 -2.66 5.51
N GLU A 329 -28.87 -3.78 4.84
CA GLU A 329 -28.13 -4.30 3.69
C GLU A 329 -28.09 -3.33 2.51
N LYS A 330 -29.15 -2.53 2.33
CA LYS A 330 -29.24 -1.56 1.24
C LYS A 330 -28.23 -0.43 1.46
N LEU A 331 -28.16 0.12 2.69
CA LEU A 331 -27.19 1.13 3.05
C LEU A 331 -25.74 0.63 2.93
N LYS A 332 -25.48 -0.65 3.28
CA LYS A 332 -24.16 -1.27 3.07
C LYS A 332 -23.79 -1.32 1.59
N SER A 333 -24.72 -1.76 0.74
CA SER A 333 -24.54 -1.80 -0.71
C SER A 333 -24.26 -0.40 -1.29
N GLU A 334 -25.06 0.60 -0.91
CA GLU A 334 -24.89 1.99 -1.36
C GLU A 334 -23.54 2.59 -0.93
N THR A 335 -23.10 2.28 0.29
CA THR A 335 -21.79 2.71 0.83
C THR A 335 -20.65 2.15 0.00
N VAL A 336 -20.66 0.84 -0.24
CA VAL A 336 -19.62 0.16 -1.02
C VAL A 336 -19.61 0.69 -2.45
N LYS A 337 -20.79 0.81 -3.09
CA LYS A 337 -20.93 1.34 -4.45
C LYS A 337 -20.39 2.76 -4.56
N LYS A 338 -20.79 3.66 -3.66
CA LYS A 338 -20.29 5.04 -3.61
C LYS A 338 -18.77 5.08 -3.53
N VAL A 339 -18.17 4.35 -2.59
CA VAL A 339 -16.71 4.36 -2.40
C VAL A 339 -15.99 3.79 -3.61
N LEU A 340 -16.51 2.73 -4.23
CA LEU A 340 -15.93 2.16 -5.44
C LEU A 340 -16.03 3.11 -6.63
N GLU A 341 -17.18 3.74 -6.87
CA GLU A 341 -17.35 4.72 -7.94
C GLU A 341 -16.42 5.93 -7.76
N GLU A 342 -16.29 6.46 -6.55
CA GLU A 342 -15.41 7.61 -6.29
C GLU A 342 -13.91 7.33 -6.50
N ASN A 343 -13.47 6.07 -6.33
CA ASN A 343 -12.05 5.71 -6.30
C ASN A 343 -11.61 4.88 -7.52
N LEU A 344 -12.43 3.94 -7.97
CA LEU A 344 -12.13 2.97 -9.03
C LEU A 344 -12.80 3.26 -10.37
N SER A 345 -13.70 4.25 -10.47
CA SER A 345 -14.25 4.65 -11.77
C SER A 345 -13.10 4.93 -12.75
N ILE A 346 -13.22 4.41 -13.97
CA ILE A 346 -12.21 4.60 -15.00
C ILE A 346 -12.23 6.07 -15.41
N SER A 347 -11.08 6.72 -15.29
CA SER A 347 -10.88 8.10 -15.74
C SER A 347 -9.82 8.13 -16.84
N GLU A 348 -10.01 9.01 -17.81
CA GLU A 348 -8.98 9.33 -18.78
C GLU A 348 -7.94 10.26 -18.14
N PHE A 349 -6.67 9.94 -18.41
CA PHE A 349 -5.55 10.75 -17.95
C PHE A 349 -4.74 11.30 -19.11
N GLU A 350 -4.16 12.46 -18.88
CA GLU A 350 -3.05 12.99 -19.67
C GLU A 350 -1.86 13.20 -18.73
N ILE A 351 -0.66 12.93 -19.21
CA ILE A 351 0.54 13.13 -18.39
C ILE A 351 1.62 13.83 -19.18
N ALA A 352 2.16 14.90 -18.60
CA ALA A 352 3.35 15.56 -19.08
C ALA A 352 4.59 14.96 -18.38
N LEU A 353 5.45 14.33 -19.16
CA LEU A 353 6.71 13.70 -18.73
C LEU A 353 7.89 14.50 -19.28
N ARG A 354 8.88 14.78 -18.44
CA ARG A 354 10.12 15.44 -18.84
C ARG A 354 11.14 14.38 -19.27
N VAL A 355 11.73 14.52 -20.44
CA VAL A 355 12.74 13.58 -20.96
C VAL A 355 14.05 14.31 -21.19
N GLN A 356 15.12 13.86 -20.56
CA GLN A 356 16.49 14.33 -20.71
C GLN A 356 17.24 13.55 -21.79
N ASN A 357 18.32 14.16 -22.30
CA ASN A 357 19.24 13.58 -23.29
C ASN A 357 18.61 13.28 -24.66
N ILE A 358 17.51 13.99 -24.99
CA ILE A 358 16.90 13.97 -26.32
C ILE A 358 16.89 15.38 -26.87
N ALA A 359 17.47 15.57 -28.06
CA ALA A 359 17.35 16.79 -28.85
C ALA A 359 16.22 16.63 -29.86
N ILE A 360 15.28 17.58 -29.88
CA ILE A 360 14.15 17.59 -30.81
C ILE A 360 14.21 18.85 -31.67
N ASP A 361 14.04 18.69 -32.98
CA ASP A 361 13.93 19.82 -33.92
C ASP A 361 12.66 20.62 -33.62
N GLU A 362 12.77 21.95 -33.56
CA GLU A 362 11.66 22.85 -33.25
C GLU A 362 10.43 22.64 -34.16
N LYS A 363 10.63 22.12 -35.38
CA LYS A 363 9.56 21.81 -36.35
C LYS A 363 8.66 20.64 -35.94
N ILE A 364 9.03 19.90 -34.90
CA ILE A 364 8.31 18.73 -34.39
C ILE A 364 7.38 19.10 -33.22
N TYR A 365 7.58 20.25 -32.56
CA TYR A 365 6.71 20.67 -31.47
C TYR A 365 5.24 20.80 -31.91
N LYS A 366 4.31 20.34 -31.07
CA LYS A 366 2.86 20.25 -31.32
C LYS A 366 2.43 19.35 -32.48
N LYS A 367 3.34 18.61 -33.13
CA LYS A 367 2.92 17.54 -34.04
C LYS A 367 2.60 16.30 -33.20
N PRO A 368 1.39 15.73 -33.30
CA PRO A 368 1.16 14.39 -32.79
C PRO A 368 2.08 13.45 -33.57
N LEU A 369 3.07 12.91 -32.88
CA LEU A 369 4.01 11.97 -33.50
C LEU A 369 3.39 10.57 -33.63
N LEU A 370 2.47 10.27 -32.70
CA LEU A 370 1.43 9.24 -32.73
C LEU A 370 0.13 9.91 -32.25
N GLU A 371 -1.04 9.28 -32.46
CA GLU A 371 -2.35 9.81 -31.99
C GLU A 371 -2.34 10.20 -30.50
N ASP A 372 -1.47 9.57 -29.70
CA ASP A 372 -1.46 9.66 -28.25
C ASP A 372 -0.20 10.29 -27.64
N VAL A 373 0.77 10.76 -28.43
CA VAL A 373 2.02 11.35 -27.91
C VAL A 373 2.35 12.66 -28.62
N GLU A 374 2.43 13.73 -27.84
CA GLU A 374 2.75 15.09 -28.31
C GLU A 374 4.05 15.59 -27.67
N VAL A 375 4.85 16.31 -28.45
CA VAL A 375 6.09 16.93 -27.95
C VAL A 375 5.89 18.42 -27.76
N LEU A 376 6.26 18.91 -26.57
CA LEU A 376 6.18 20.31 -26.21
C LEU A 376 7.55 20.89 -25.86
N SER A 377 7.79 22.12 -26.33
CA SER A 377 8.83 22.96 -25.75
C SER A 377 8.44 23.40 -24.34
N HIS A 378 9.40 23.92 -23.57
CA HIS A 378 9.12 24.39 -22.21
C HIS A 378 8.04 25.49 -22.16
N SER A 379 8.08 26.46 -23.07
CA SER A 379 7.05 27.51 -23.16
C SER A 379 5.68 26.96 -23.53
N MET A 380 5.61 25.95 -24.39
CA MET A 380 4.36 25.29 -24.76
C MET A 380 3.80 24.44 -23.62
N PHE A 381 4.65 23.83 -22.79
CA PHE A 381 4.24 23.13 -21.59
C PHE A 381 3.60 24.07 -20.54
N LEU A 382 4.14 25.28 -20.36
CA LEU A 382 3.51 26.29 -19.50
C LEU A 382 2.16 26.75 -20.06
N SER A 383 2.02 26.85 -21.39
CA SER A 383 0.75 27.15 -22.07
C SER A 383 -0.28 26.03 -21.82
N TRP A 384 0.11 24.77 -21.98
CA TRP A 384 -0.77 23.62 -21.75
C TRP A 384 -1.31 23.57 -20.31
N GLN A 385 -0.44 23.83 -19.31
CA GLN A 385 -0.91 23.94 -17.92
C GLN A 385 -1.93 25.07 -17.72
N SER A 386 -1.75 26.19 -18.43
CA SER A 386 -2.64 27.36 -18.34
C SER A 386 -4.00 27.08 -19.01
N GLU A 387 -3.99 26.43 -20.17
CA GLU A 387 -5.20 26.02 -20.90
C GLU A 387 -6.07 25.06 -20.07
N ILE A 388 -5.46 24.09 -19.40
CA ILE A 388 -6.19 23.20 -18.48
C ILE A 388 -6.75 24.00 -17.30
N TYR A 389 -5.98 24.92 -16.72
CA TYR A 389 -6.46 25.74 -15.61
C TYR A 389 -7.67 26.62 -16.00
N ASP A 390 -7.63 27.26 -17.16
CA ASP A 390 -8.73 28.08 -17.66
C ASP A 390 -9.99 27.23 -17.90
N ALA A 391 -9.83 26.00 -18.41
CA ALA A 391 -10.93 25.05 -18.56
C ALA A 391 -11.60 24.65 -17.23
N LEU A 392 -10.92 24.81 -16.09
CA LEU A 392 -11.42 24.48 -14.74
C LEU A 392 -12.13 25.64 -14.05
N GLY A 393 -12.45 26.72 -14.76
CA GLY A 393 -13.22 27.85 -14.22
C GLY A 393 -12.44 28.77 -13.28
N GLY A 394 -11.10 28.68 -13.26
CA GLY A 394 -10.25 29.69 -12.63
C GLY A 394 -10.32 29.81 -11.10
N HIS A 395 -11.01 28.92 -10.38
CA HIS A 395 -11.36 29.12 -8.97
C HIS A 395 -10.19 29.10 -7.96
N ARG A 396 -9.00 28.62 -8.36
CA ARG A 396 -7.76 28.67 -7.54
C ARG A 396 -6.52 28.87 -8.41
N LYS A 397 -5.69 29.91 -8.16
CA LYS A 397 -4.41 30.07 -8.87
C LYS A 397 -3.61 28.75 -8.82
N PRO A 398 -3.27 28.14 -9.97
CA PRO A 398 -2.49 26.92 -9.98
C PRO A 398 -1.06 27.26 -9.56
N THR A 399 -0.45 26.39 -8.78
CA THR A 399 1.01 26.41 -8.64
C THR A 399 1.56 25.79 -9.90
N PHE A 400 1.86 26.61 -10.91
CA PHE A 400 2.54 26.13 -12.12
C PHE A 400 3.87 25.48 -11.75
N VAL A 401 4.21 24.41 -12.45
CA VAL A 401 5.56 23.86 -12.37
C VAL A 401 6.49 24.78 -13.14
N ASP A 402 7.10 25.72 -12.43
CA ASP A 402 8.18 26.54 -12.94
C ASP A 402 9.51 25.82 -12.62
N ILE A 403 10.11 25.21 -13.65
CA ILE A 403 11.48 24.72 -13.57
C ILE A 403 12.34 25.91 -13.98
N SER A 404 13.13 26.44 -13.05
CA SER A 404 13.94 27.64 -13.28
C SER A 404 14.71 27.54 -14.60
N ASN A 405 14.59 28.55 -15.46
CA ASN A 405 15.32 28.73 -16.74
C ASN A 405 16.86 28.65 -16.63
N ASN A 406 17.42 28.44 -15.42
CA ASN A 406 18.85 28.36 -15.17
C ASN A 406 19.46 26.97 -15.36
N GLU A 407 18.67 25.94 -15.67
CA GLU A 407 19.22 24.65 -16.11
C GLU A 407 19.36 24.66 -17.64
N LYS A 408 20.61 24.60 -18.13
CA LYS A 408 20.94 24.17 -19.50
C LYS A 408 20.62 22.68 -19.68
N ASP A 409 19.41 22.27 -19.36
CA ASP A 409 19.00 20.88 -19.42
C ASP A 409 18.48 20.61 -20.83
N ASN A 410 19.14 19.73 -21.58
CA ASN A 410 18.66 19.17 -22.84
C ASN A 410 17.43 18.29 -22.56
N SER A 411 16.36 18.90 -22.07
CA SER A 411 15.14 18.24 -21.63
C SER A 411 13.96 18.74 -22.45
N THR A 412 13.13 17.81 -22.89
CA THR A 412 11.92 18.09 -23.66
C THR A 412 10.71 17.50 -22.94
N TRP A 413 9.57 18.17 -23.05
CA TRP A 413 8.32 17.70 -22.45
C TRP A 413 7.53 16.88 -23.47
N PHE A 414 6.98 15.77 -23.00
CA PHE A 414 6.08 14.92 -23.77
C PHE A 414 4.74 14.85 -23.06
N ILE A 415 3.66 15.10 -23.77
CA ILE A 415 2.31 14.77 -23.30
C ILE A 415 1.96 13.39 -23.84
N VAL A 416 1.67 12.48 -22.94
CA VAL A 416 1.11 11.17 -23.26
C VAL A 416 -0.39 11.20 -22.95
N LYS A 417 -1.20 10.76 -23.91
CA LYS A 417 -2.67 10.72 -23.88
C LYS A 417 -3.16 9.30 -24.17
N GLY A 418 -4.49 9.13 -24.19
CA GLY A 418 -5.13 7.89 -24.63
C GLY A 418 -4.83 6.71 -23.71
N PHE A 419 -4.84 6.95 -22.40
CA PHE A 419 -4.81 5.88 -21.40
C PHE A 419 -5.77 6.20 -20.25
N SER A 420 -6.27 5.14 -19.63
CA SER A 420 -7.29 5.23 -18.59
C SER A 420 -6.99 4.27 -17.45
N CYS A 421 -7.22 4.70 -16.22
CA CYS A 421 -7.11 3.88 -15.03
C CYS A 421 -8.06 4.41 -13.94
N GLY A 422 -8.02 3.84 -12.72
CA GLY A 422 -8.86 4.30 -11.62
C GLY A 422 -8.72 5.80 -11.35
N ASN A 423 -9.83 6.49 -11.09
CA ASN A 423 -9.93 7.94 -10.95
C ASN A 423 -8.93 8.55 -9.95
N LYS A 424 -8.61 7.85 -8.87
CA LYS A 424 -7.64 8.33 -7.86
C LYS A 424 -6.25 7.67 -7.99
N ASP A 425 -6.01 6.87 -9.03
CA ASP A 425 -4.81 6.04 -9.19
C ASP A 425 -3.70 6.74 -9.98
N THR A 426 -3.18 7.82 -9.41
CA THR A 426 -2.13 8.63 -10.05
C THR A 426 -0.80 7.88 -10.27
N GLU A 427 -0.56 6.80 -9.54
CA GLU A 427 0.68 6.01 -9.64
C GLU A 427 0.63 5.07 -10.85
N LEU A 428 -0.49 4.37 -11.04
CA LEU A 428 -0.69 3.56 -12.23
C LEU A 428 -0.77 4.43 -13.48
N ALA A 429 -1.46 5.58 -13.40
CA ALA A 429 -1.49 6.56 -14.49
C ALA A 429 -0.08 7.00 -14.92
N TYR A 430 0.81 7.28 -13.96
CA TYR A 430 2.22 7.57 -14.24
C TYR A 430 2.94 6.38 -14.87
N SER A 431 2.77 5.16 -14.36
CA SER A 431 3.43 3.97 -14.90
C SER A 431 3.03 3.71 -16.35
N ILE A 432 1.72 3.72 -16.65
CA ILE A 432 1.21 3.49 -18.01
C ILE A 432 1.73 4.56 -18.96
N GLY A 433 1.65 5.84 -18.56
CA GLY A 433 2.14 6.95 -19.37
C GLY A 433 3.64 6.87 -19.61
N LYS A 434 4.42 6.53 -18.58
CA LYS A 434 5.87 6.32 -18.67
C LYS A 434 6.18 5.17 -19.62
N ASP A 435 5.55 4.01 -19.46
CA ASP A 435 5.82 2.82 -20.28
C ASP A 435 5.45 3.06 -21.74
N LYS A 436 4.33 3.74 -22.00
CA LYS A 436 3.91 4.14 -23.36
C LYS A 436 4.93 5.08 -24.00
N LEU A 437 5.46 6.05 -23.25
CA LEU A 437 6.52 6.94 -23.72
C LEU A 437 7.84 6.20 -23.92
N THR A 438 8.25 5.34 -22.99
CA THR A 438 9.48 4.55 -23.09
C THR A 438 9.48 3.69 -24.33
N ARG A 439 8.42 2.89 -24.56
CA ARG A 439 8.28 2.06 -25.77
C ARG A 439 8.35 2.88 -27.06
N TYR A 440 7.76 4.08 -27.03
CA TYR A 440 7.83 5.00 -28.16
C TYR A 440 9.25 5.52 -28.40
N LEU A 441 9.94 5.96 -27.35
CA LEU A 441 11.30 6.46 -27.43
C LEU A 441 12.28 5.35 -27.84
N GLU A 442 12.12 4.14 -27.32
CA GLU A 442 12.88 2.95 -27.73
C GLU A 442 12.70 2.68 -29.22
N LEU A 443 11.45 2.69 -29.71
CA LEU A 443 11.16 2.51 -31.14
C LEU A 443 11.83 3.59 -31.99
N LEU A 444 11.77 4.85 -31.59
CA LEU A 444 12.44 5.94 -32.30
C LEU A 444 13.96 5.76 -32.31
N TYR A 445 14.55 5.46 -31.16
CA TYR A 445 16.00 5.26 -31.03
C TYR A 445 16.49 4.10 -31.87
N TYR A 446 15.73 3.00 -31.93
CA TYR A 446 16.04 1.85 -32.79
C TYR A 446 16.26 2.23 -34.26
N PHE A 447 15.54 3.25 -34.76
CA PHE A 447 15.71 3.72 -36.14
C PHE A 447 16.80 4.80 -36.32
N VAL A 448 17.26 5.43 -35.23
CA VAL A 448 18.17 6.59 -35.29
C VAL A 448 19.58 6.26 -34.82
N SER A 449 19.75 5.29 -33.92
CA SER A 449 21.05 4.86 -33.39
C SER A 449 21.43 3.47 -33.93
N PRO A 450 22.65 3.28 -34.45
CA PRO A 450 23.17 1.97 -34.85
C PRO A 450 23.60 1.07 -33.68
N GLU A 451 23.52 1.55 -32.43
CA GLU A 451 23.91 0.80 -31.22
C GLU A 451 22.68 0.48 -30.35
N ASP A 452 22.66 -0.70 -29.72
CA ASP A 452 21.59 -1.21 -28.83
C ASP A 452 21.48 -0.44 -27.48
N GLU A 453 22.16 0.70 -27.33
CA GLU A 453 22.17 1.50 -26.10
C GLU A 453 21.26 2.74 -26.22
N TYR A 454 20.19 2.76 -25.40
CA TYR A 454 19.27 3.88 -25.26
C TYR A 454 19.80 4.90 -24.24
N ASP A 455 20.11 6.13 -24.68
CA ASP A 455 20.73 7.17 -23.82
C ASP A 455 19.73 8.16 -23.18
N PHE A 456 18.42 8.01 -23.44
CA PHE A 456 17.40 8.92 -22.93
C PHE A 456 17.00 8.61 -21.49
N LYS A 457 16.53 9.65 -20.76
CA LYS A 457 16.04 9.48 -19.39
C LYS A 457 14.76 10.26 -19.13
N ILE A 458 13.68 9.57 -18.73
CA ILE A 458 12.47 10.21 -18.21
C ILE A 458 12.76 10.70 -16.79
N ALA A 459 12.77 12.01 -16.58
CA ALA A 459 13.15 12.70 -15.36
C ALA A 459 11.93 13.27 -14.61
N ASP A 460 12.06 13.38 -13.29
CA ASP A 460 11.13 14.16 -12.45
C ASP A 460 11.35 15.66 -12.67
N PRO A 461 10.35 16.54 -12.41
CA PRO A 461 8.97 16.23 -12.04
C PRO A 461 8.09 15.85 -13.24
N TYR A 462 6.91 15.28 -12.97
CA TYR A 462 5.85 15.05 -13.95
C TYR A 462 4.55 15.76 -13.56
N VAL A 463 3.71 16.07 -14.53
CA VAL A 463 2.38 16.66 -14.29
C VAL A 463 1.31 15.74 -14.83
N LEU A 464 0.36 15.37 -13.97
CA LEU A 464 -0.71 14.46 -14.29
C LEU A 464 -2.04 15.22 -14.30
N TYR A 465 -2.84 15.04 -15.35
CA TYR A 465 -4.16 15.62 -15.50
C TYR A 465 -5.20 14.51 -15.57
N ASN A 466 -6.18 14.56 -14.68
CA ASN A 466 -7.33 13.68 -14.69
C ASN A 466 -8.51 14.40 -15.36
N LYS A 467 -8.97 13.90 -16.51
CA LYS A 467 -10.03 14.55 -17.28
C LYS A 467 -11.39 14.52 -16.60
N ASN A 468 -11.74 13.43 -15.91
CA ASN A 468 -13.05 13.31 -15.26
C ASN A 468 -13.18 14.24 -14.05
N SER A 469 -12.15 14.31 -13.20
CA SER A 469 -12.16 15.13 -12.00
C SER A 469 -11.66 16.56 -12.21
N GLY A 470 -11.03 16.82 -13.36
CA GLY A 470 -10.42 18.11 -13.66
C GLY A 470 -9.18 18.43 -12.80
N ASN A 471 -8.61 17.46 -12.10
CA ASN A 471 -7.49 17.73 -11.19
C ASN A 471 -6.14 17.65 -11.90
N LEU A 472 -5.31 18.67 -11.69
CA LEU A 472 -3.88 18.67 -12.00
C LEU A 472 -3.07 18.28 -10.76
N LEU A 473 -2.17 17.32 -10.91
CA LEU A 473 -1.34 16.82 -9.83
C LEU A 473 0.14 16.87 -10.23
N LEU A 474 0.93 17.58 -9.44
CA LEU A 474 2.38 17.59 -9.56
C LEU A 474 2.94 16.35 -8.86
N GLY A 475 3.53 15.46 -9.65
CA GLY A 475 4.21 14.28 -9.17
C GLY A 475 5.72 14.49 -9.12
N ARG A 476 6.33 13.96 -8.06
CA ARG A 476 7.76 13.67 -8.01
C ARG A 476 7.87 12.22 -7.60
N LYS A 477 8.42 11.36 -8.45
CA LYS A 477 8.93 10.11 -7.92
C LYS A 477 10.16 10.50 -7.13
N GLU A 478 10.25 10.10 -5.86
CA GLU A 478 11.57 9.99 -5.26
C GLU A 478 12.27 8.90 -6.06
N SER A 479 12.94 9.27 -7.15
CA SER A 479 14.11 8.54 -7.61
C SER A 479 15.09 8.67 -6.46
N GLY A 480 14.92 7.80 -5.45
CA GLY A 480 15.83 7.75 -4.33
C GLY A 480 17.20 7.70 -4.97
N TYR A 481 18.03 8.71 -4.68
CA TYR A 481 19.46 8.53 -4.82
C TYR A 481 19.70 7.27 -4.00
N LYS A 482 19.76 6.11 -4.66
CA LYS A 482 20.36 4.92 -4.09
C LYS A 482 21.76 5.45 -3.82
N ARG A 483 22.00 5.90 -2.58
CA ARG A 483 23.36 6.19 -2.13
C ARG A 483 24.14 5.01 -2.65
N ALA A 484 25.19 5.27 -3.45
CA ALA A 484 26.12 4.22 -3.79
C ALA A 484 26.41 3.51 -2.48
N LYS A 485 25.99 2.24 -2.39
CA LYS A 485 26.39 1.42 -1.27
C LYS A 485 27.90 1.49 -1.30
N LYS A 486 28.52 1.90 -0.20
CA LYS A 486 29.97 1.99 -0.18
C LYS A 486 30.49 0.59 -0.48
N ILE A 487 31.61 0.50 -1.20
CA ILE A 487 32.30 -0.80 -1.37
C ILE A 487 32.59 -1.39 0.02
N ASP A 488 32.83 -0.53 1.02
CA ASP A 488 32.97 -0.87 2.44
C ASP A 488 31.73 -1.55 3.08
N ASP A 489 30.52 -1.41 2.49
CA ASP A 489 29.30 -2.10 2.94
C ASP A 489 29.24 -3.56 2.48
N PHE A 490 30.11 -3.96 1.54
CA PHE A 490 30.33 -5.36 1.20
C PHE A 490 31.43 -5.91 2.11
N SER A 491 31.17 -7.03 2.80
CA SER A 491 32.19 -7.61 3.67
C SER A 491 33.43 -8.00 2.84
N ASN A 492 34.62 -7.75 3.39
CA ASN A 492 35.88 -8.20 2.79
C ASN A 492 35.85 -9.70 2.45
N GLU A 493 35.11 -10.48 3.25
CA GLU A 493 34.84 -11.90 3.04
C GLU A 493 34.10 -12.16 1.72
N LEU A 494 33.13 -11.34 1.33
CA LEU A 494 32.43 -11.46 0.05
C LEU A 494 33.33 -11.11 -1.14
N PHE A 495 34.21 -10.12 -1.01
CA PHE A 495 35.18 -9.78 -2.06
C PHE A 495 36.23 -10.87 -2.24
N LEU A 496 36.76 -11.40 -1.13
CA LEU A 496 37.65 -12.57 -1.15
C LEU A 496 36.94 -13.81 -1.72
N PHE A 497 35.66 -13.99 -1.41
CA PHE A 497 34.80 -15.03 -1.97
C PHE A 497 34.73 -14.93 -3.50
N LEU A 498 34.32 -13.77 -4.04
CA LEU A 498 34.15 -13.57 -5.49
C LEU A 498 35.47 -13.75 -6.25
N ASN A 499 36.58 -13.26 -5.69
CA ASN A 499 37.90 -13.42 -6.29
C ASN A 499 38.36 -14.89 -6.31
N LYS A 500 38.23 -15.62 -5.19
CA LYS A 500 38.58 -17.05 -5.13
C LYS A 500 37.72 -17.89 -6.07
N LEU A 501 36.43 -17.57 -6.16
CA LEU A 501 35.49 -18.23 -7.07
C LEU A 501 35.91 -18.06 -8.54
N SER A 502 36.32 -16.84 -8.93
CA SER A 502 36.75 -16.54 -10.31
C SER A 502 37.92 -17.43 -10.77
N SER A 503 38.85 -17.75 -9.86
CA SER A 503 40.03 -18.58 -10.11
C SER A 503 39.84 -20.10 -9.98
N SER A 504 38.72 -20.58 -9.41
CA SER A 504 38.47 -22.02 -9.22
C SER A 504 38.04 -22.72 -10.52
N GLN A 505 38.53 -23.95 -10.74
CA GLN A 505 38.16 -24.85 -11.86
C GLN A 505 37.09 -25.89 -11.50
N GLN A 506 36.57 -25.88 -10.27
CA GLN A 506 35.58 -26.87 -9.82
C GLN A 506 34.26 -26.73 -10.61
N LYS A 507 33.57 -27.85 -10.89
CA LYS A 507 32.21 -27.85 -11.51
C LYS A 507 31.21 -26.99 -10.71
N ILE A 508 31.34 -27.01 -9.39
CA ILE A 508 30.58 -26.15 -8.46
C ILE A 508 30.80 -24.67 -8.78
N SER A 509 32.03 -24.28 -9.14
CA SER A 509 32.33 -22.91 -9.55
C SER A 509 31.55 -22.50 -10.80
N ASN A 510 31.29 -23.43 -11.75
CA ASN A 510 30.53 -23.13 -12.96
C ASN A 510 29.05 -22.92 -12.67
N ASN A 511 28.44 -23.72 -11.79
CA ASN A 511 27.05 -23.53 -11.35
C ASN A 511 26.89 -22.19 -10.63
N ILE A 512 27.79 -21.88 -9.68
CA ILE A 512 27.75 -20.61 -8.94
C ILE A 512 27.99 -19.41 -9.86
N LYS A 513 29.00 -19.48 -10.75
CA LYS A 513 29.26 -18.43 -11.75
C LYS A 513 28.04 -18.21 -12.65
N SER A 514 27.39 -19.28 -13.10
CA SER A 514 26.18 -19.21 -13.91
C SER A 514 25.01 -18.58 -13.15
N SER A 515 24.75 -19.02 -11.91
CA SER A 515 23.71 -18.46 -11.05
C SER A 515 23.95 -16.99 -10.70
N ILE A 516 25.19 -16.58 -10.45
CA ILE A 516 25.55 -15.18 -10.22
C ILE A 516 25.30 -14.34 -11.48
N LYS A 517 25.70 -14.84 -12.66
CA LYS A 517 25.44 -14.17 -13.93
C LYS A 517 23.93 -14.00 -14.18
N LEU A 518 23.15 -15.06 -14.00
CA LEU A 518 21.69 -15.01 -14.12
C LEU A 518 21.05 -14.07 -13.08
N TYR A 519 21.62 -13.98 -11.86
CA TYR A 519 21.15 -13.03 -10.84
C TYR A 519 21.44 -11.57 -11.24
N TYR A 520 22.59 -11.30 -11.86
CA TYR A 520 22.87 -9.98 -12.44
C TYR A 520 21.92 -9.64 -13.59
N GLU A 521 21.66 -10.59 -14.49
CA GLU A 521 20.65 -10.43 -15.55
C GLU A 521 19.27 -10.16 -14.96
N PHE A 522 18.89 -10.86 -13.88
CA PHE A 522 17.63 -10.66 -13.18
C PHE A 522 17.49 -9.24 -12.62
N ILE A 523 18.55 -8.69 -12.03
CA ILE A 523 18.55 -7.32 -11.47
C ILE A 523 18.28 -6.27 -12.55
N ASN A 524 18.73 -6.52 -13.77
CA ASN A 524 18.65 -5.60 -14.91
C ASN A 524 17.45 -5.84 -15.81
N THR A 525 16.69 -6.92 -15.60
CA THR A 525 15.49 -7.24 -16.37
C THR A 525 14.29 -6.48 -15.79
N GLU A 526 13.38 -5.98 -16.64
CA GLU A 526 12.14 -5.33 -16.19
C GLU A 526 10.89 -6.23 -16.31
N ASP A 527 10.77 -7.00 -17.39
CA ASP A 527 9.64 -7.89 -17.67
C ASP A 527 9.43 -8.98 -16.60
N ILE A 528 8.18 -9.22 -16.23
CA ILE A 528 7.83 -10.09 -15.10
C ILE A 528 8.10 -11.57 -15.40
N PHE A 529 7.78 -12.05 -16.61
CA PHE A 529 8.03 -13.43 -16.99
C PHE A 529 9.52 -13.69 -17.17
N ALA A 530 10.24 -12.77 -17.78
CA ALA A 530 11.70 -12.85 -17.89
C ALA A 530 12.36 -12.87 -16.51
N LYS A 531 11.94 -12.00 -15.57
CA LYS A 531 12.39 -12.05 -14.17
C LYS A 531 12.12 -13.40 -13.54
N ALA A 532 10.89 -13.89 -13.66
CA ALA A 532 10.48 -15.14 -13.03
C ALA A 532 11.22 -16.35 -13.65
N LYS A 533 11.40 -16.38 -14.98
CA LYS A 533 12.24 -17.35 -15.69
C LYS A 533 13.67 -17.32 -15.19
N LEU A 534 14.28 -16.14 -15.04
CA LEU A 534 15.63 -16.01 -14.52
C LEU A 534 15.74 -16.54 -13.08
N LEU A 535 14.75 -16.27 -12.21
CA LEU A 535 14.71 -16.87 -10.87
C LEU A 535 14.66 -18.40 -10.93
N VAL A 536 13.83 -18.99 -11.80
CA VAL A 536 13.77 -20.45 -11.99
C VAL A 536 15.09 -20.98 -12.55
N SER A 537 15.68 -20.33 -13.55
CA SER A 537 16.98 -20.72 -14.12
C SER A 537 18.12 -20.65 -13.12
N ILE A 538 18.09 -19.71 -12.15
CA ILE A 538 19.04 -19.69 -11.05
C ILE A 538 18.90 -20.96 -10.20
N LEU A 539 17.68 -21.37 -9.86
CA LEU A 539 17.43 -22.60 -9.09
C LEU A 539 17.88 -23.83 -9.88
N GLU A 540 17.54 -23.91 -11.17
CA GLU A 540 17.98 -24.99 -12.07
C GLU A 540 19.51 -25.10 -12.13
N ALA A 541 20.21 -23.96 -12.19
CA ALA A 541 21.66 -23.91 -12.20
C ALA A 541 22.28 -24.34 -10.86
N ILE A 542 21.71 -23.93 -9.73
CA ILE A 542 22.20 -24.32 -8.39
C ILE A 542 22.04 -25.82 -8.20
N PHE A 543 20.83 -26.35 -8.42
CA PHE A 543 20.51 -27.75 -8.13
C PHE A 543 20.93 -28.73 -9.23
N ALA A 544 21.29 -28.23 -10.43
CA ALA A 544 21.48 -29.03 -11.63
C ALA A 544 20.26 -29.94 -11.92
N GLU A 545 19.07 -29.42 -11.68
CA GLU A 545 17.78 -30.12 -11.75
C GLU A 545 16.79 -29.28 -12.55
N ARG A 546 15.90 -29.94 -13.29
CA ARG A 546 14.84 -29.30 -14.09
C ARG A 546 13.45 -29.81 -13.74
N GLU A 547 13.30 -30.89 -12.98
CA GLU A 547 11.98 -31.34 -12.56
C GLU A 547 11.36 -30.38 -11.54
N SER A 548 10.13 -29.88 -11.80
CA SER A 548 9.46 -28.89 -10.91
C SER A 548 9.36 -29.41 -9.48
N GLU A 549 8.98 -30.67 -9.31
CA GLU A 549 8.80 -31.31 -8.01
C GLU A 549 10.10 -31.34 -7.20
N LYS A 550 11.20 -31.79 -7.81
CA LYS A 550 12.50 -31.85 -7.12
C LYS A 550 13.07 -30.47 -6.84
N LEU A 551 12.97 -29.53 -7.78
CA LEU A 551 13.40 -28.15 -7.56
C LEU A 551 12.65 -27.51 -6.39
N SER A 552 11.33 -27.72 -6.32
CA SER A 552 10.48 -27.22 -5.25
C SER A 552 10.84 -27.85 -3.91
N MET A 553 11.05 -29.17 -3.88
CA MET A 553 11.46 -29.89 -2.67
C MET A 553 12.80 -29.39 -2.13
N TYR A 554 13.83 -29.32 -2.99
CA TYR A 554 15.16 -28.87 -2.58
C TYR A 554 15.16 -27.41 -2.10
N SER A 555 14.44 -26.55 -2.82
CA SER A 555 14.28 -25.15 -2.43
C SER A 555 13.54 -25.02 -1.09
N ALA A 556 12.46 -25.78 -0.88
CA ALA A 556 11.68 -25.77 0.35
C ALA A 556 12.51 -26.21 1.58
N ILE A 557 13.36 -27.21 1.44
CA ILE A 557 14.28 -27.66 2.51
C ILE A 557 15.20 -26.51 2.93
N ILE A 558 15.86 -25.86 1.95
CA ILE A 558 16.81 -24.77 2.25
C ILE A 558 16.09 -23.58 2.85
N ILE A 559 14.95 -23.17 2.29
CA ILE A 559 14.22 -22.00 2.77
C ILE A 559 13.67 -22.22 4.17
N ALA A 560 13.07 -23.38 4.45
CA ALA A 560 12.59 -23.71 5.79
C ALA A 560 13.73 -23.72 6.82
N GLY A 561 14.94 -24.14 6.43
CA GLY A 561 16.10 -24.19 7.33
C GLY A 561 16.83 -22.86 7.53
N THR A 562 16.54 -21.83 6.73
CA THR A 562 17.32 -20.57 6.69
C THR A 562 16.48 -19.32 6.94
N ASN A 563 15.17 -19.42 6.73
CA ASN A 563 14.18 -18.42 7.09
C ASN A 563 13.12 -19.12 7.90
N TYR A 564 12.71 -18.53 9.01
CA TYR A 564 11.34 -18.45 9.52
C TYR A 564 11.39 -18.34 11.04
N SER A 565 10.77 -17.28 11.53
CA SER A 565 10.32 -17.14 12.92
C SER A 565 8.81 -17.29 12.89
N SER A 566 8.27 -18.44 13.32
CA SER A 566 6.82 -18.55 13.50
C SER A 566 6.45 -18.20 14.94
N LYS A 567 5.58 -17.19 15.12
CA LYS A 567 4.87 -16.97 16.39
C LYS A 567 3.85 -18.07 16.73
N ALA A 568 3.57 -18.96 15.77
CA ALA A 568 2.67 -20.09 15.97
C ALA A 568 3.44 -21.26 16.58
N GLU A 569 3.17 -21.57 17.85
CA GLU A 569 3.74 -22.70 18.61
C GLU A 569 3.52 -24.09 17.95
N ASN A 570 2.80 -24.16 16.83
CA ASN A 570 2.27 -25.39 16.23
C ASN A 570 2.78 -25.71 14.82
N ILE A 571 3.82 -25.04 14.30
CA ILE A 571 4.36 -25.35 12.95
C ILE A 571 5.70 -26.08 13.10
N THR A 572 5.79 -27.29 12.54
CA THR A 572 7.05 -28.03 12.43
C THR A 572 7.80 -27.70 11.14
N PHE A 573 9.09 -28.05 11.07
CA PHE A 573 9.85 -27.94 9.82
C PHE A 573 9.21 -28.74 8.68
N LYS A 574 8.56 -29.87 8.98
CA LYS A 574 7.77 -30.63 7.99
C LYS A 574 6.64 -29.78 7.41
N ASN A 575 5.82 -29.15 8.26
CA ASN A 575 4.71 -28.31 7.79
C ASN A 575 5.22 -27.12 6.97
N MET A 576 6.33 -26.49 7.38
CA MET A 576 6.90 -25.37 6.65
C MET A 576 7.45 -25.77 5.29
N ARG A 577 8.18 -26.89 5.22
CA ARG A 577 8.67 -27.44 3.94
C ARG A 577 7.52 -27.75 2.99
N GLU A 578 6.43 -28.30 3.52
CA GLU A 578 5.25 -28.61 2.71
C GLU A 578 4.58 -27.33 2.17
N ILE A 579 4.39 -26.31 3.01
CA ILE A 579 3.90 -24.99 2.59
C ILE A 579 4.76 -24.40 1.47
N LEU A 580 6.08 -24.37 1.68
CA LEU A 580 7.02 -23.79 0.73
C LEU A 580 7.09 -24.59 -0.56
N TYR A 581 7.02 -25.92 -0.47
CA TYR A 581 6.96 -26.80 -1.62
C TYR A 581 5.78 -26.42 -2.52
N TRP A 582 4.59 -26.25 -1.95
CA TRP A 582 3.39 -25.87 -2.70
C TRP A 582 3.46 -24.47 -3.30
N ASP A 583 4.11 -23.53 -2.62
CA ASP A 583 4.35 -22.20 -3.18
C ASP A 583 5.33 -22.25 -4.36
N LEU A 584 6.42 -23.00 -4.22
CA LEU A 584 7.46 -23.13 -5.23
C LEU A 584 6.98 -23.88 -6.47
N ILE A 585 6.23 -24.97 -6.31
CA ILE A 585 5.72 -25.73 -7.45
C ILE A 585 4.72 -24.89 -8.25
N GLU A 586 3.82 -24.18 -7.57
CA GLU A 586 2.88 -23.27 -8.22
C GLU A 586 3.59 -22.16 -9.00
N PHE A 587 4.65 -21.58 -8.42
CA PHE A 587 5.44 -20.55 -9.09
C PHE A 587 6.18 -21.10 -10.30
N ILE A 588 6.92 -22.21 -10.16
CA ILE A 588 7.70 -22.81 -11.24
C ILE A 588 6.79 -23.22 -12.41
N ASP A 589 5.66 -23.84 -12.11
CA ASP A 589 4.73 -24.29 -13.15
C ASP A 589 4.05 -23.11 -13.85
N ALA A 590 3.68 -22.05 -13.12
CA ALA A 590 3.17 -20.81 -13.72
C ALA A 590 4.19 -20.14 -14.64
N VAL A 591 5.47 -20.10 -14.24
CA VAL A 591 6.56 -19.57 -15.08
C VAL A 591 6.76 -20.38 -16.35
N ARG A 592 6.75 -21.72 -16.25
CA ARG A 592 6.98 -22.62 -17.38
C ARG A 592 5.83 -22.64 -18.38
N SER A 593 4.61 -22.55 -17.88
CA SER A 593 3.40 -22.47 -18.69
C SER A 593 3.10 -21.05 -19.18
N GLU A 594 3.91 -20.07 -18.78
CA GLU A 594 3.68 -18.64 -19.04
C GLU A 594 2.25 -18.20 -18.65
N SER A 595 1.76 -18.75 -17.54
CA SER A 595 0.39 -18.53 -17.05
C SER A 595 0.37 -17.64 -15.81
N HIS A 596 -0.80 -17.06 -15.55
CA HIS A 596 -1.10 -16.28 -14.36
C HIS A 596 -0.09 -15.14 -14.07
N PRO A 597 0.17 -14.26 -15.05
CA PRO A 597 1.13 -13.14 -14.92
C PRO A 597 0.91 -12.28 -13.68
N LEU A 598 -0.35 -11.98 -13.31
CA LEU A 598 -0.63 -11.17 -12.13
C LEU A 598 -0.22 -11.88 -10.83
N MET A 599 -0.46 -13.18 -10.72
CA MET A 599 -0.02 -13.96 -9.55
C MET A 599 1.52 -13.96 -9.44
N LEU A 600 2.23 -14.01 -10.57
CA LEU A 600 3.69 -13.88 -10.59
C LEU A 600 4.15 -12.48 -10.15
N GLU A 601 3.53 -11.41 -10.66
CA GLU A 601 3.82 -10.03 -10.24
C GLU A 601 3.70 -9.86 -8.71
N GLU A 602 2.66 -10.43 -8.11
CA GLU A 602 2.34 -10.29 -6.68
C GLU A 602 3.17 -11.22 -5.76
N THR A 603 3.96 -12.11 -6.34
CA THR A 603 4.75 -13.10 -5.58
C THR A 603 6.25 -13.01 -5.86
N ILE A 604 6.67 -12.32 -6.93
CA ILE A 604 8.06 -12.27 -7.38
C ILE A 604 9.05 -11.79 -6.31
N ASP A 605 8.67 -10.81 -5.49
CA ASP A 605 9.55 -10.29 -4.45
C ASP A 605 9.82 -11.32 -3.35
N ARG A 606 8.83 -12.18 -3.05
CA ARG A 606 9.00 -13.31 -2.13
C ARG A 606 9.97 -14.33 -2.71
N PHE A 607 9.79 -14.73 -3.96
CA PHE A 607 10.68 -15.69 -4.63
C PHE A 607 12.09 -15.16 -4.85
N LYS A 608 12.24 -13.85 -5.08
CA LYS A 608 13.55 -13.18 -5.09
C LYS A 608 14.30 -13.34 -3.76
N VAL A 609 13.61 -13.18 -2.63
CA VAL A 609 14.19 -13.40 -1.29
C VAL A 609 14.56 -14.87 -1.12
N PHE A 610 13.70 -15.80 -1.56
CA PHE A 610 13.99 -17.23 -1.51
C PHE A 610 15.24 -17.58 -2.33
N THR A 611 15.29 -17.21 -3.61
CA THR A 611 16.44 -17.46 -4.48
C THR A 611 17.72 -16.86 -3.90
N LYS A 612 17.67 -15.65 -3.33
CA LYS A 612 18.81 -15.04 -2.64
C LYS A 612 19.30 -15.89 -1.46
N ASN A 613 18.40 -16.42 -0.65
CA ASN A 613 18.77 -17.22 0.51
C ASN A 613 19.30 -18.60 0.13
N ILE A 614 18.74 -19.22 -0.92
CA ILE A 614 19.26 -20.46 -1.48
C ILE A 614 20.68 -20.24 -2.00
N LEU A 615 20.90 -19.18 -2.79
CA LEU A 615 22.22 -18.81 -3.30
C LEU A 615 23.21 -18.57 -2.14
N GLY A 616 22.82 -17.78 -1.13
CA GLY A 616 23.66 -17.50 0.03
C GLY A 616 24.02 -18.77 0.81
N THR A 617 23.03 -19.62 1.08
CA THR A 617 23.25 -20.89 1.81
C THR A 617 24.19 -21.82 1.05
N TYR A 618 24.05 -21.89 -0.27
CA TYR A 618 24.95 -22.64 -1.12
C TYR A 618 26.38 -22.07 -1.09
N ILE A 619 26.51 -20.75 -1.21
CA ILE A 619 27.79 -20.04 -1.22
C ILE A 619 28.57 -20.20 0.10
N TYR A 620 27.91 -20.03 1.25
CA TYR A 620 28.60 -19.97 2.54
C TYR A 620 28.95 -21.34 3.13
N ASN A 621 28.38 -22.43 2.62
CA ASN A 621 28.58 -23.76 3.20
C ASN A 621 29.43 -24.70 2.33
N ILE A 622 29.90 -24.31 1.13
CA ILE A 622 30.79 -25.18 0.36
C ILE A 622 32.24 -24.95 0.81
N PRO A 623 32.96 -25.98 1.29
CA PRO A 623 34.34 -25.85 1.70
C PRO A 623 35.27 -25.64 0.50
N TRP A 624 36.35 -24.91 0.77
CA TRP A 624 37.18 -24.25 -0.23
C TRP A 624 38.41 -25.03 -0.66
N GLU A 625 38.82 -26.00 0.15
CA GLU A 625 40.00 -26.80 -0.11
C GLU A 625 39.66 -27.94 -1.09
N ASP A 626 40.58 -28.23 -2.02
CA ASP A 626 40.46 -29.29 -3.06
C ASP A 626 40.38 -30.73 -2.51
N ARG A 627 39.92 -30.91 -1.27
CA ARG A 627 40.01 -32.20 -0.57
C ARG A 627 38.80 -33.10 -0.81
N GLU A 628 37.60 -32.56 -1.05
CA GLU A 628 36.40 -33.38 -1.33
C GLU A 628 35.40 -32.66 -2.27
N ALA A 629 34.79 -33.41 -3.18
CA ALA A 629 33.77 -32.89 -4.11
C ALA A 629 32.39 -32.92 -3.45
N TYR A 630 31.99 -31.83 -2.81
CA TYR A 630 30.65 -31.70 -2.21
C TYR A 630 29.56 -31.43 -3.26
N ALA A 631 28.38 -32.02 -3.07
CA ALA A 631 27.20 -31.77 -3.88
C ALA A 631 26.19 -30.90 -3.12
N VAL A 632 25.29 -30.23 -3.84
CA VAL A 632 24.17 -29.48 -3.22
C VAL A 632 23.32 -30.39 -2.32
N LYS A 633 23.24 -31.69 -2.67
CA LYS A 633 22.55 -32.71 -1.88
C LYS A 633 23.11 -32.86 -0.47
N ASP A 634 24.39 -32.61 -0.27
CA ASP A 634 25.05 -32.71 1.03
C ASP A 634 24.55 -31.62 1.96
N ILE A 635 24.42 -30.40 1.44
CA ILE A 635 23.85 -29.25 2.16
C ILE A 635 22.39 -29.52 2.54
N LEU A 636 21.62 -30.15 1.63
CA LEU A 636 20.24 -30.54 1.94
C LEU A 636 20.17 -31.54 3.09
N LEU A 637 21.04 -32.56 3.09
CA LEU A 637 21.11 -33.56 4.16
C LEU A 637 21.52 -32.94 5.50
N TRP A 638 22.50 -32.03 5.49
CA TRP A 638 22.88 -31.28 6.68
C TRP A 638 21.72 -30.45 7.23
N ILE A 639 20.99 -29.71 6.37
CA ILE A 639 19.82 -28.92 6.78
C ILE A 639 18.72 -29.81 7.36
N LEU A 640 18.46 -30.98 6.77
CA LEU A 640 17.51 -31.96 7.29
C LEU A 640 17.95 -32.53 8.64
N HIS A 641 19.25 -32.69 8.85
CA HIS A 641 19.82 -33.19 10.10
C HIS A 641 19.67 -32.17 11.24
N ILE A 642 20.03 -30.90 11.01
CA ILE A 642 19.97 -29.85 12.03
C ILE A 642 18.55 -29.29 12.24
N ASN A 643 17.64 -29.53 11.29
CA ASN A 643 16.23 -29.14 11.37
C ASN A 643 15.32 -30.36 11.10
N PRO A 644 15.21 -31.33 12.02
CA PRO A 644 14.42 -32.53 11.82
C PRO A 644 12.92 -32.23 11.62
N ALA A 645 12.22 -33.13 10.93
CA ALA A 645 10.86 -32.92 10.42
C ALA A 645 9.83 -32.54 11.51
N ASP A 646 9.90 -33.21 12.67
CA ASP A 646 8.91 -33.08 13.75
C ASP A 646 9.30 -32.00 14.78
N GLU A 647 10.45 -31.35 14.63
CA GLU A 647 10.82 -30.23 15.49
C GLU A 647 10.00 -28.99 15.13
N HIS A 648 9.41 -28.37 16.15
CA HIS A 648 8.72 -27.10 15.97
C HIS A 648 9.70 -25.99 15.66
N ILE A 649 9.26 -25.04 14.84
CA ILE A 649 10.01 -23.82 14.58
C ILE A 649 9.85 -22.93 15.82
N TYR A 650 10.66 -23.19 16.84
CA TYR A 650 10.66 -22.43 18.09
C TYR A 650 11.41 -21.11 17.93
N HIS A 651 10.89 -20.04 18.55
CA HIS A 651 11.77 -18.99 19.07
C HIS A 651 12.81 -19.65 19.98
N GLY A 652 14.07 -19.23 19.88
CA GLY A 652 15.10 -19.64 20.85
C GLY A 652 14.68 -19.24 22.27
N GLY A 653 14.02 -20.15 22.96
CA GLY A 653 13.66 -20.07 24.37
C GLY A 653 14.46 -21.12 25.10
N ALA A 654 15.43 -20.70 25.90
CA ALA A 654 15.90 -21.52 27.00
C ALA A 654 14.80 -21.53 28.05
N GLN A 655 14.27 -22.70 28.39
CA GLN A 655 13.75 -22.90 29.73
C GLN A 655 14.97 -22.90 30.65
N ASN A 656 15.03 -21.94 31.58
CA ASN A 656 16.00 -21.98 32.66
C ASN A 656 15.59 -23.10 33.61
N ASP A 657 16.48 -24.09 33.78
CA ASP A 657 16.68 -24.73 35.07
C ASP A 657 17.78 -23.97 35.83
#